data_AF-A0A7J0CFN5-F1
#
_entry.id   AF-A0A7J0CFN5-F1
#
_cell.length_a   1.000
_cell.length_b   1.000
_cell.length_c   1.000
_cell.angle_alpha   90.00
_cell.angle_beta   90.00
_cell.angle_gamma   90.00
#
_symmetry.space_group_name_H-M   'P 1'
#
loop_
_entity.id
_entity.type
_entity.pdbx_description
1 polymer ?
#
loop_
_entity_poly.entity_id
_entity_poly.type
_entity_poly.pdbx_seq_one_letter_code
_entity_poly.pdbx_strand_id
1 'polypeptide(L)'
;MSTPAMPAGISTVTLTGRYLRPDGTPLKGTVTIAAPSLVTLPRADTISAGSASMILDSTGAFSVLLIATDQMDMQPTDWAYVVSEKFLDIAARTYAIRLPAAVPVVSIADIAPSDPSTGQYVLVPGPTGPAGASILTGTGAPSPLLGGNGDMFVDKTPGNVVLYGPKASGAWPAEGVALGGGGLISSVNGQTGAVALTPADVGALPRAILPVDKLLEGNPFYIAHRGSGAELAAEHTLEGYEAAVAAGAKAIEVSVRMTADGVLVCLHDEALDRTTYSTGDVSTWNYNALRHKVLTNGRLHLGQGTVDAPIPTLREVLDRFLGRVVIFLEFKSNPSVPIGQQFLSDFYPQAKDSVVWKNYYLATSFPWAKANGFKTWAYVDAATTDEQMNAVAADVDMWGVPVGMSDARITAVVQRGKPVIAWEVHRRSERNRLAALGVKGMMCSEIVYVRRTGASRTSDDWSTMVRAPGDMGTINYDHASSLKFDDVGGSAYISALPNRSVLLGSISNPTPPTSYTINFSMMFEGVPGATEHAGLAFCKDADDAYRFAQANATGGYHLTVRGNGDMQLYTHAPGVTSGNQIAATVGAQTAPIAGGWMTFTIQVTATTITLTRTDLAVPVSIVATNATHRGGYFHLSTGSVTSTANKPHWKAVSITA
;
A
#
# COMPACT_ATOMS: atom_id res chain seq x y z
N MET A 1 -47.59 -0.61 -16.53
CA MET A 1 -47.17 -0.37 -17.94
C MET A 1 -46.55 -1.67 -18.42
N SER A 2 -47.01 -2.23 -19.53
CA SER A 2 -46.42 -3.43 -20.12
C SER A 2 -44.95 -3.18 -20.45
N THR A 3 -44.05 -4.00 -19.94
CA THR A 3 -42.63 -3.99 -20.31
C THR A 3 -42.53 -4.08 -21.83
N PRO A 4 -41.81 -3.18 -22.51
CA PRO A 4 -41.60 -3.28 -23.95
C PRO A 4 -40.99 -4.66 -24.28
N ALA A 5 -41.56 -5.36 -25.25
CA ALA A 5 -40.99 -6.62 -25.71
C ALA A 5 -39.63 -6.36 -26.35
N MET A 6 -38.60 -7.10 -25.93
CA MET A 6 -37.27 -7.03 -26.54
C MET A 6 -37.33 -7.53 -28.00
N PRO A 7 -36.48 -7.00 -28.91
CA PRO A 7 -36.36 -7.49 -30.27
C PRO A 7 -36.15 -9.02 -30.35
N ALA A 8 -36.72 -9.66 -31.38
CA ALA A 8 -36.56 -11.09 -31.60
C ALA A 8 -35.07 -11.44 -31.82
N GLY A 9 -34.60 -12.50 -31.17
CA GLY A 9 -33.21 -12.97 -31.27
C GLY A 9 -32.26 -12.48 -30.17
N ILE A 10 -32.74 -11.69 -29.21
CA ILE A 10 -31.99 -11.34 -27.99
C ILE A 10 -32.35 -12.30 -26.86
N SER A 11 -31.36 -12.99 -26.32
CA SER A 11 -31.51 -13.81 -25.11
C SER A 11 -31.64 -12.90 -23.89
N THR A 12 -32.66 -13.13 -23.07
CA THR A 12 -32.95 -12.31 -21.90
C THR A 12 -33.00 -13.15 -20.63
N VAL A 13 -32.63 -12.54 -19.51
CA VAL A 13 -32.72 -13.11 -18.17
C VAL A 13 -33.60 -12.19 -17.31
N THR A 14 -34.58 -12.77 -16.61
CA THR A 14 -35.34 -12.04 -15.59
C THR A 14 -34.60 -12.10 -14.27
N LEU A 15 -34.09 -10.97 -13.79
CA LEU A 15 -33.50 -10.84 -12.47
C LEU A 15 -34.59 -10.47 -11.46
N THR A 16 -34.66 -11.20 -10.36
CA THR A 16 -35.62 -11.00 -9.27
C THR A 16 -34.91 -10.82 -7.94
N GLY A 17 -35.56 -10.21 -6.96
CA GLY A 17 -35.00 -10.15 -5.62
C GLY A 17 -36.01 -9.67 -4.59
N ARG A 18 -35.76 -10.00 -3.32
CA ARG A 18 -36.56 -9.54 -2.18
C ARG A 18 -35.66 -9.27 -0.98
N TYR A 19 -35.73 -8.06 -0.45
CA TYR A 19 -34.90 -7.62 0.67
C TYR A 19 -35.75 -7.43 1.93
N LEU A 20 -35.45 -8.22 2.95
CA LEU A 20 -36.12 -8.19 4.25
C LEU A 20 -35.08 -7.92 5.35
N ARG A 21 -35.51 -7.29 6.43
CA ARG A 21 -34.76 -7.20 7.68
C ARG A 21 -34.80 -8.55 8.42
N PRO A 22 -33.92 -8.78 9.41
CA PRO A 22 -33.93 -10.02 10.20
C PRO A 22 -35.26 -10.30 10.92
N ASP A 23 -36.05 -9.27 11.21
CA ASP A 23 -37.40 -9.39 11.79
C ASP A 23 -38.50 -9.69 10.75
N GLY A 24 -38.11 -9.89 9.48
CA GLY A 24 -39.01 -10.17 8.36
C GLY A 24 -39.66 -8.93 7.72
N THR A 25 -39.40 -7.72 8.23
CA THR A 25 -39.98 -6.50 7.66
C THR A 25 -39.31 -6.12 6.33
N PRO A 26 -40.07 -5.69 5.29
CA PRO A 26 -39.48 -5.31 4.01
C PRO A 26 -38.56 -4.09 4.09
N LEU A 27 -37.41 -4.16 3.40
CA LEU A 27 -36.55 -3.00 3.17
C LEU A 27 -37.16 -2.07 2.12
N LYS A 28 -36.90 -0.76 2.27
CA LYS A 28 -37.30 0.28 1.32
C LYS A 28 -36.05 0.90 0.69
N GLY A 29 -36.08 1.11 -0.61
CA GLY A 29 -34.98 1.73 -1.35
C GLY A 29 -34.99 1.34 -2.82
N THR A 30 -33.82 1.49 -3.44
CA THR A 30 -33.62 1.28 -4.87
C THR A 30 -32.53 0.27 -5.15
N VAL A 31 -32.75 -0.57 -6.16
CA VAL A 31 -31.73 -1.44 -6.77
C VAL A 31 -31.51 -0.95 -8.19
N THR A 32 -30.26 -0.62 -8.53
CA THR A 32 -29.88 -0.17 -9.87
C THR A 32 -28.97 -1.20 -10.53
N ILE A 33 -29.31 -1.62 -11.74
CA ILE A 33 -28.52 -2.56 -12.55
C ILE A 33 -27.99 -1.82 -13.76
N ALA A 34 -26.67 -1.64 -13.86
CA ALA A 34 -26.02 -0.91 -14.94
C ALA A 34 -25.19 -1.85 -15.83
N ALA A 35 -25.41 -1.78 -17.14
CA ALA A 35 -24.48 -2.37 -18.11
C ALA A 35 -23.24 -1.45 -18.27
N PRO A 36 -22.17 -1.90 -18.95
CA PRO A 36 -21.14 -1.00 -19.46
C PRO A 36 -21.75 0.15 -20.27
N SER A 37 -20.98 1.22 -20.45
CA SER A 37 -21.44 2.46 -21.11
C SER A 37 -22.07 2.22 -22.48
N LEU A 38 -21.68 1.15 -23.19
CA LEU A 38 -22.29 0.72 -24.43
C LEU A 38 -22.16 -0.81 -24.57
N VAL A 39 -23.29 -1.50 -24.77
CA VAL A 39 -23.31 -2.90 -25.24
C VAL A 39 -23.98 -2.91 -26.60
N THR A 40 -23.27 -3.38 -27.62
CA THR A 40 -23.81 -3.49 -28.98
C THR A 40 -24.09 -4.95 -29.33
N LEU A 41 -25.22 -5.18 -30.00
CA LEU A 41 -25.74 -6.46 -30.46
C LEU A 41 -25.92 -6.39 -31.99
N PRO A 42 -24.86 -6.59 -32.78
CA PRO A 42 -24.88 -6.37 -34.22
C PRO A 42 -25.89 -7.23 -34.97
N ARG A 43 -26.17 -8.46 -34.51
CA ARG A 43 -27.17 -9.33 -35.17
C ARG A 43 -28.61 -8.92 -34.92
N ALA A 44 -28.86 -8.16 -33.87
CA ALA A 44 -30.19 -7.65 -33.52
C ALA A 44 -30.34 -6.16 -33.83
N ASP A 45 -29.35 -5.53 -34.49
CA ASP A 45 -29.25 -4.08 -34.72
C ASP A 45 -29.58 -3.25 -33.47
N THR A 46 -29.20 -3.76 -32.30
CA THR A 46 -29.59 -3.21 -31.00
C THR A 46 -28.38 -2.66 -30.27
N ILE A 47 -28.55 -1.49 -29.68
CA ILE A 47 -27.60 -0.89 -28.76
C ILE A 47 -28.29 -0.79 -27.40
N SER A 48 -27.71 -1.43 -26.40
CA SER A 48 -28.15 -1.31 -25.01
C SER A 48 -27.17 -0.42 -24.26
N ALA A 49 -27.67 0.72 -23.81
CA ALA A 49 -26.94 1.66 -22.97
C ALA A 49 -27.82 2.08 -21.80
N GLY A 50 -27.21 2.18 -20.61
CA GLY A 50 -27.86 2.73 -19.42
C GLY A 50 -28.04 1.76 -18.27
N SER A 51 -28.90 2.15 -17.34
CA SER A 51 -29.19 1.42 -16.11
C SER A 51 -30.68 1.25 -15.91
N ALA A 52 -31.07 0.12 -15.32
CA ALA A 52 -32.42 -0.12 -14.84
C ALA A 52 -32.45 0.14 -13.32
N SER A 53 -33.22 1.12 -12.86
CA SER A 53 -33.34 1.45 -11.43
C SER A 53 -34.74 1.16 -10.91
N MET A 54 -34.83 0.19 -9.98
CA MET A 54 -36.06 -0.40 -9.47
C MET A 54 -36.26 0.04 -8.03
N ILE A 55 -37.42 0.61 -7.73
CA ILE A 55 -37.85 0.84 -6.34
C ILE A 55 -38.45 -0.47 -5.82
N LEU A 56 -38.04 -0.90 -4.62
CA LEU A 56 -38.63 -2.07 -3.98
C LEU A 56 -40.12 -1.85 -3.72
N ASP A 57 -40.96 -2.84 -4.03
CA ASP A 57 -42.40 -2.77 -3.80
C ASP A 57 -42.76 -2.86 -2.31
N SER A 58 -44.05 -2.84 -1.97
CA SER A 58 -44.54 -2.92 -0.58
C SER A 58 -44.13 -4.20 0.15
N THR A 59 -43.66 -5.22 -0.57
CA THR A 59 -43.18 -6.49 -0.02
C THR A 59 -41.65 -6.58 0.03
N GLY A 60 -40.94 -5.54 -0.42
CA GLY A 60 -39.49 -5.46 -0.50
C GLY A 60 -38.91 -6.12 -1.76
N ALA A 61 -39.75 -6.41 -2.76
CA ALA A 61 -39.37 -7.17 -3.94
C ALA A 61 -39.17 -6.28 -5.18
N PHE A 62 -38.40 -6.80 -6.14
CA PHE A 62 -38.27 -6.25 -7.48
C PHE A 62 -38.15 -7.36 -8.53
N SER A 63 -38.45 -7.02 -9.79
CA SER A 63 -38.22 -7.86 -10.95
C SER A 63 -37.86 -6.97 -12.15
N VAL A 64 -36.85 -7.38 -12.92
CA VAL A 64 -36.39 -6.67 -14.11
C VAL A 64 -35.94 -7.65 -15.18
N LEU A 65 -36.31 -7.38 -16.44
CA LEU A 65 -35.86 -8.16 -17.59
C LEU A 65 -34.59 -7.52 -18.16
N LEU A 66 -33.51 -8.30 -18.27
CA LEU A 66 -32.18 -7.87 -18.70
C LEU A 66 -31.69 -8.72 -19.86
N ILE A 67 -30.72 -8.20 -20.61
CA ILE A 67 -30.06 -8.96 -21.68
C ILE A 67 -29.07 -9.95 -21.04
N ALA A 68 -28.99 -11.18 -21.56
CA ALA A 68 -28.01 -12.16 -21.12
C ALA A 68 -26.57 -11.71 -21.45
N THR A 69 -25.62 -11.98 -20.55
CA THR A 69 -24.22 -11.51 -20.67
C THR A 69 -23.33 -12.40 -21.54
N ASP A 70 -23.82 -13.58 -21.93
CA ASP A 70 -23.10 -14.63 -22.67
C ASP A 70 -23.65 -14.83 -24.10
N GLN A 71 -24.42 -13.86 -24.61
CA GLN A 71 -24.92 -13.93 -25.97
C GLN A 71 -23.76 -13.85 -26.97
N MET A 72 -23.86 -14.62 -28.06
CA MET A 72 -22.92 -14.54 -29.18
C MET A 72 -22.92 -13.12 -29.76
N ASP A 73 -21.81 -12.69 -30.38
CA ASP A 73 -21.67 -11.41 -31.12
C ASP A 73 -21.79 -10.09 -30.36
N MET A 74 -21.90 -10.11 -29.02
CA MET A 74 -21.87 -8.89 -28.20
C MET A 74 -20.52 -8.16 -28.23
N GLN A 75 -20.55 -6.83 -28.15
CA GLN A 75 -19.36 -6.00 -27.88
C GLN A 75 -19.64 -5.01 -26.74
N PRO A 76 -18.82 -4.98 -25.67
CA PRO A 76 -17.66 -5.85 -25.43
C PRO A 76 -18.05 -7.32 -25.20
N THR A 77 -17.12 -8.26 -25.43
CA THR A 77 -17.24 -9.64 -24.96
C THR A 77 -16.83 -9.74 -23.49
N ASP A 78 -17.32 -10.73 -22.74
CA ASP A 78 -16.90 -11.00 -21.35
C ASP A 78 -17.18 -9.87 -20.33
N TRP A 79 -18.29 -9.16 -20.50
CA TRP A 79 -18.71 -8.11 -19.57
C TRP A 79 -19.64 -8.61 -18.44
N ALA A 80 -19.90 -7.75 -17.46
CA ALA A 80 -20.80 -8.01 -16.33
C ALA A 80 -21.65 -6.76 -16.04
N TYR A 81 -22.85 -6.95 -15.49
CA TYR A 81 -23.65 -5.86 -14.94
C TYR A 81 -23.06 -5.42 -13.60
N VAL A 82 -23.18 -4.12 -13.30
CA VAL A 82 -22.92 -3.56 -11.98
C VAL A 82 -24.25 -3.34 -11.27
N VAL A 83 -24.44 -4.01 -10.15
CA VAL A 83 -25.58 -3.83 -9.24
C VAL A 83 -25.20 -2.77 -8.20
N SER A 84 -26.05 -1.77 -8.00
CA SER A 84 -25.96 -0.81 -6.89
C SER A 84 -27.24 -0.85 -6.06
N GLU A 85 -27.12 -1.27 -4.81
CA GLU A 85 -28.20 -1.34 -3.83
C GLU A 85 -28.11 -0.15 -2.88
N LYS A 86 -29.22 0.60 -2.77
CA LYS A 86 -29.32 1.76 -1.88
C LYS A 86 -30.62 1.68 -1.10
N PHE A 87 -30.54 1.21 0.15
CA PHE A 87 -31.68 1.09 1.05
C PHE A 87 -31.68 2.19 2.10
N LEU A 88 -32.85 2.48 2.67
CA LEU A 88 -32.98 3.41 3.78
C LEU A 88 -32.31 2.81 5.03
N ASP A 89 -31.46 3.60 5.70
CA ASP A 89 -30.76 3.26 6.95
C ASP A 89 -29.78 2.07 6.85
N ILE A 90 -29.35 1.71 5.63
CA ILE A 90 -28.31 0.70 5.39
C ILE A 90 -27.28 1.31 4.43
N ALA A 91 -25.99 1.05 4.68
CA ALA A 91 -24.92 1.47 3.79
C ALA A 91 -25.18 0.96 2.36
N ALA A 92 -25.02 1.85 1.37
CA ALA A 92 -25.15 1.46 -0.02
C ALA A 92 -24.03 0.50 -0.41
N ARG A 93 -24.31 -0.42 -1.33
CA ARG A 93 -23.30 -1.35 -1.84
C ARG A 93 -23.39 -1.57 -3.34
N THR A 94 -22.25 -1.89 -3.93
CA THR A 94 -22.11 -2.12 -5.37
C THR A 94 -21.30 -3.37 -5.66
N TYR A 95 -21.72 -4.20 -6.61
CA TYR A 95 -21.01 -5.44 -7.01
C TYR A 95 -21.34 -5.82 -8.46
N ALA A 96 -20.56 -6.75 -9.04
CA ALA A 96 -20.76 -7.19 -10.42
C ALA A 96 -21.47 -8.55 -10.51
N ILE A 97 -22.35 -8.73 -11.51
CA ILE A 97 -23.03 -10.01 -11.80
C ILE A 97 -22.98 -10.35 -13.29
N ARG A 98 -22.93 -11.65 -13.61
CA ARG A 98 -23.14 -12.17 -14.97
C ARG A 98 -24.46 -12.95 -15.01
N LEU A 99 -25.19 -12.81 -16.10
CA LEU A 99 -26.52 -13.40 -16.28
C LEU A 99 -26.51 -14.28 -17.53
N PRO A 100 -26.26 -15.59 -17.41
CA PRO A 100 -26.18 -16.48 -18.56
C PRO A 100 -27.56 -16.79 -19.14
N ALA A 101 -27.67 -16.87 -20.47
CA ALA A 101 -28.91 -17.16 -21.19
C ALA A 101 -29.52 -18.52 -20.82
N ALA A 102 -28.68 -19.46 -20.39
CA ALA A 102 -29.11 -20.80 -19.94
C ALA A 102 -29.98 -20.76 -18.67
N VAL A 103 -29.97 -19.66 -17.91
CA VAL A 103 -30.73 -19.49 -16.67
C VAL A 103 -31.72 -18.33 -16.85
N PRO A 104 -32.93 -18.58 -17.38
CA PRO A 104 -33.85 -17.52 -17.81
C PRO A 104 -34.44 -16.68 -16.68
N VAL A 105 -34.38 -17.18 -15.44
CA VAL A 105 -34.79 -16.46 -14.23
C VAL A 105 -33.73 -16.64 -13.15
N VAL A 106 -33.21 -15.54 -12.61
CA VAL A 106 -32.18 -15.54 -11.57
C VAL A 106 -32.68 -14.74 -10.37
N SER A 107 -32.51 -15.28 -9.17
CA SER A 107 -32.71 -14.53 -7.93
C SER A 107 -31.39 -13.88 -7.54
N ILE A 108 -31.41 -12.58 -7.26
CA ILE A 108 -30.23 -11.83 -6.81
C ILE A 108 -29.75 -12.35 -5.45
N ALA A 109 -30.61 -12.93 -4.63
CA ALA A 109 -30.21 -13.51 -3.35
C ALA A 109 -29.28 -14.73 -3.51
N ASP A 110 -29.33 -15.40 -4.67
CA ASP A 110 -28.52 -16.59 -4.94
C ASP A 110 -27.11 -16.24 -5.45
N ILE A 111 -26.96 -15.03 -6.01
CA ILE A 111 -25.74 -14.60 -6.70
C ILE A 111 -25.10 -13.33 -6.12
N ALA A 112 -25.81 -12.61 -5.25
CA ALA A 112 -25.28 -11.43 -4.59
C ALA A 112 -24.15 -11.84 -3.64
N PRO A 113 -22.97 -11.22 -3.72
CA PRO A 113 -21.90 -11.51 -2.78
C PRO A 113 -22.32 -11.08 -1.37
N SER A 114 -21.91 -11.87 -0.39
CA SER A 114 -22.07 -11.55 1.03
C SER A 114 -21.30 -10.28 1.41
N ASP A 115 -20.18 -10.01 0.74
CA ASP A 115 -19.41 -8.77 0.83
C ASP A 115 -19.21 -8.13 -0.57
N PRO A 116 -19.84 -6.98 -0.85
CA PRO A 116 -19.74 -6.28 -2.14
C PRO A 116 -18.34 -5.72 -2.45
N SER A 117 -17.47 -5.61 -1.44
CA SER A 117 -16.10 -5.09 -1.59
C SER A 117 -15.09 -6.16 -2.01
N THR A 118 -15.49 -7.43 -1.99
CA THR A 118 -14.66 -8.56 -2.41
C THR A 118 -15.30 -9.26 -3.62
N GLY A 119 -14.55 -9.43 -4.71
CA GLY A 119 -15.02 -10.18 -5.87
C GLY A 119 -15.11 -11.67 -5.56
N GLN A 120 -16.27 -12.15 -5.12
CA GLN A 120 -16.53 -13.58 -5.00
C GLN A 120 -17.11 -14.13 -6.31
N TYR A 121 -16.36 -14.99 -6.98
CA TYR A 121 -16.90 -15.83 -8.04
C TYR A 121 -17.61 -17.02 -7.38
N VAL A 122 -18.93 -17.09 -7.47
CA VAL A 122 -19.68 -18.29 -7.09
C VAL A 122 -19.47 -19.32 -8.19
N LEU A 123 -18.75 -20.41 -7.88
CA LEU A 123 -18.76 -21.60 -8.72
C LEU A 123 -20.18 -22.17 -8.70
N VAL A 124 -20.87 -22.15 -9.84
CA VAL A 124 -22.11 -22.91 -10.03
C VAL A 124 -21.69 -24.37 -10.22
N PRO A 125 -22.00 -25.29 -9.28
CA PRO A 125 -21.74 -26.71 -9.51
C PRO A 125 -22.60 -27.15 -10.70
N GLY A 126 -21.97 -27.73 -11.72
CA GLY A 126 -22.71 -28.38 -12.80
C GLY A 126 -23.56 -29.54 -12.26
N PRO A 127 -24.59 -29.99 -13.00
CA PRO A 127 -25.34 -31.19 -12.63
C PRO A 127 -24.41 -32.38 -12.39
N THR A 128 -24.70 -33.22 -11.40
CA THR A 128 -23.97 -34.47 -11.17
C THR A 128 -23.88 -35.24 -12.49
N GLY A 129 -22.65 -35.56 -12.92
CA GLY A 129 -22.43 -36.30 -14.15
C GLY A 129 -23.14 -37.67 -14.12
N PRO A 130 -23.43 -38.28 -15.28
CA PRO A 130 -24.01 -39.63 -15.37
C PRO A 130 -23.24 -40.64 -14.53
N ALA A 131 -23.86 -41.77 -14.15
CA ALA A 131 -23.19 -42.82 -13.41
C ALA A 131 -21.89 -43.26 -14.11
N GLY A 132 -20.77 -43.18 -13.38
CA GLY A 132 -19.45 -43.33 -13.95
C GLY A 132 -18.88 -42.04 -14.56
N ALA A 133 -19.19 -40.84 -14.07
CA ALA A 133 -18.52 -39.59 -14.46
C ALA A 133 -17.74 -39.00 -13.28
N SER A 134 -17.00 -39.85 -12.57
CA SER A 134 -16.18 -39.47 -11.43
C SER A 134 -14.70 -39.41 -11.79
N ILE A 135 -13.94 -38.53 -11.12
CA ILE A 135 -12.49 -38.46 -11.24
C ILE A 135 -11.89 -39.20 -10.04
N LEU A 136 -11.33 -40.38 -10.31
CA LEU A 136 -10.64 -41.23 -9.36
C LEU A 136 -9.15 -40.84 -9.30
N THR A 137 -8.45 -41.18 -8.22
CA THR A 137 -7.00 -40.91 -8.12
C THR A 137 -6.24 -42.07 -7.46
N GLY A 138 -4.97 -42.26 -7.81
CA GLY A 138 -4.10 -43.27 -7.22
C GLY A 138 -2.63 -43.07 -7.60
N THR A 139 -1.79 -44.08 -7.38
CA THR A 139 -0.38 -44.10 -7.81
C THR A 139 -0.14 -45.33 -8.69
N GLY A 140 0.32 -45.12 -9.92
CA GLY A 140 0.39 -46.11 -10.98
C GLY A 140 -0.88 -46.16 -11.85
N ALA A 141 -0.79 -46.84 -12.99
CA ALA A 141 -1.92 -47.04 -13.91
C ALA A 141 -3.12 -47.74 -13.22
N PRO A 142 -4.37 -47.35 -13.53
CA PRO A 142 -5.54 -47.91 -12.87
C PRO A 142 -5.76 -49.38 -13.22
N SER A 143 -6.12 -50.19 -12.22
CA SER A 143 -6.56 -51.57 -12.44
C SER A 143 -7.86 -51.61 -13.26
N PRO A 144 -8.06 -52.61 -14.15
CA PRO A 144 -9.31 -52.81 -14.88
C PRO A 144 -10.55 -52.94 -13.97
N LEU A 145 -10.37 -53.35 -12.70
CA LEU A 145 -11.46 -53.51 -11.73
C LEU A 145 -11.88 -52.18 -11.05
N LEU A 146 -11.09 -51.11 -11.19
CA LEU A 146 -11.33 -49.82 -10.55
C LEU A 146 -12.23 -48.93 -11.42
N GLY A 147 -13.27 -48.31 -10.85
CA GLY A 147 -14.17 -47.37 -11.54
C GLY A 147 -15.20 -48.00 -12.48
N GLY A 148 -16.21 -47.21 -12.85
CA GLY A 148 -17.25 -47.51 -13.83
C GLY A 148 -16.96 -46.86 -15.20
N ASN A 149 -17.74 -47.25 -16.22
CA ASN A 149 -17.61 -46.66 -17.56
C ASN A 149 -17.97 -45.16 -17.53
N GLY A 150 -17.14 -44.34 -18.15
CA GLY A 150 -17.17 -42.89 -18.17
C GLY A 150 -16.16 -42.24 -17.20
N ASP A 151 -15.64 -43.01 -16.24
CA ASP A 151 -14.82 -42.43 -15.17
C ASP A 151 -13.48 -41.99 -15.74
N MET A 152 -12.87 -41.01 -15.08
CA MET A 152 -11.49 -40.59 -15.30
C MET A 152 -10.66 -41.04 -14.11
N PHE A 153 -9.36 -41.27 -14.30
CA PHE A 153 -8.43 -41.64 -13.23
C PHE A 153 -7.14 -40.84 -13.34
N VAL A 154 -6.71 -40.21 -12.26
CA VAL A 154 -5.42 -39.50 -12.16
C VAL A 154 -4.42 -40.36 -11.39
N ASP A 155 -3.41 -40.84 -12.11
CA ASP A 155 -2.16 -41.34 -11.53
C ASP A 155 -1.35 -40.16 -11.02
N LYS A 156 -1.07 -40.14 -9.71
CA LYS A 156 -0.35 -39.07 -8.99
C LYS A 156 1.09 -39.46 -8.67
N THR A 157 1.68 -40.39 -9.43
CA THR A 157 3.09 -40.76 -9.26
C THR A 157 3.97 -39.49 -9.36
N PRO A 158 4.79 -39.17 -8.34
CA PRO A 158 5.63 -37.96 -8.36
C PRO A 158 6.52 -37.92 -9.60
N GLY A 159 6.51 -36.79 -10.33
CA GLY A 159 7.28 -36.61 -11.57
C GLY A 159 6.66 -37.23 -12.83
N ASN A 160 5.55 -37.96 -12.71
CA ASN A 160 4.83 -38.55 -13.85
C ASN A 160 3.32 -38.65 -13.55
N VAL A 161 2.64 -37.51 -13.50
CA VAL A 161 1.19 -37.47 -13.30
C VAL A 161 0.50 -37.80 -14.62
N VAL A 162 -0.40 -38.79 -14.65
CA VAL A 162 -1.03 -39.28 -15.88
C VAL A 162 -2.53 -39.41 -15.70
N LEU A 163 -3.32 -38.91 -16.65
CA LEU A 163 -4.77 -39.00 -16.69
C LEU A 163 -5.21 -40.13 -17.62
N TYR A 164 -5.95 -41.10 -17.10
CA TYR A 164 -6.57 -42.18 -17.85
C TYR A 164 -8.07 -41.93 -17.96
N GLY A 165 -8.65 -42.12 -19.15
CA GLY A 165 -10.10 -42.14 -19.34
C GLY A 165 -10.59 -41.44 -20.62
N PRO A 166 -11.92 -41.46 -20.86
CA PRO A 166 -12.91 -42.11 -20.02
C PRO A 166 -12.79 -43.64 -20.08
N LYS A 167 -13.06 -44.33 -18.97
CA LYS A 167 -13.17 -45.80 -18.95
C LYS A 167 -14.31 -46.21 -19.89
N ALA A 168 -14.11 -47.18 -20.76
CA ALA A 168 -15.13 -47.61 -21.70
C ALA A 168 -15.13 -49.14 -21.83
N SER A 169 -16.32 -49.73 -21.95
CA SER A 169 -16.50 -51.18 -22.12
C SER A 169 -15.76 -52.02 -21.07
N GLY A 170 -15.67 -51.52 -19.82
CA GLY A 170 -15.00 -52.20 -18.71
C GLY A 170 -13.48 -52.06 -18.69
N ALA A 171 -12.87 -51.35 -19.64
CA ALA A 171 -11.43 -51.18 -19.75
C ALA A 171 -11.03 -49.69 -19.63
N TRP A 172 -9.91 -49.46 -18.96
CA TRP A 172 -9.21 -48.17 -19.03
C TRP A 172 -8.41 -48.09 -20.33
N PRO A 173 -8.23 -46.89 -20.90
CA PRO A 173 -7.28 -46.69 -21.99
C PRO A 173 -5.90 -47.27 -21.63
N ALA A 174 -5.28 -47.98 -22.56
CA ALA A 174 -3.97 -48.62 -22.34
C ALA A 174 -2.85 -47.59 -22.12
N GLU A 175 -3.01 -46.39 -22.68
CA GLU A 175 -2.12 -45.25 -22.50
C GLU A 175 -2.91 -44.08 -21.90
N GLY A 176 -2.34 -43.43 -20.89
CA GLY A 176 -2.91 -42.23 -20.30
C GLY A 176 -2.22 -40.96 -20.79
N VAL A 177 -2.86 -39.81 -20.59
CA VAL A 177 -2.36 -38.48 -20.96
C VAL A 177 -1.53 -37.91 -19.83
N ALA A 178 -0.22 -37.69 -20.06
CA ALA A 178 0.64 -37.06 -19.05
C ALA A 178 0.18 -35.61 -18.75
N LEU A 179 -0.09 -35.32 -17.48
CA LEU A 179 -0.44 -34.02 -16.96
C LEU A 179 0.79 -33.41 -16.26
N GLY A 180 1.73 -32.84 -17.01
CA GLY A 180 2.90 -32.19 -16.38
C GLY A 180 4.19 -32.04 -17.18
N GLY A 181 4.21 -32.40 -18.47
CA GLY A 181 5.28 -31.99 -19.40
C GLY A 181 4.67 -31.08 -20.46
N GLY A 182 5.38 -30.04 -20.91
CA GLY A 182 4.92 -29.13 -21.97
C GLY A 182 4.26 -29.89 -23.11
N GLY A 183 2.95 -29.72 -23.25
CA GLY A 183 2.11 -30.61 -24.05
C GLY A 183 2.40 -30.52 -25.55
N LEU A 184 2.30 -31.67 -26.21
CA LEU A 184 2.20 -31.76 -27.67
C LEU A 184 0.87 -31.11 -28.10
N ILE A 185 0.92 -30.00 -28.83
CA ILE A 185 -0.26 -29.49 -29.55
C ILE A 185 -0.33 -30.24 -30.89
N SER A 186 -1.47 -30.88 -31.19
CA SER A 186 -1.73 -31.39 -32.53
C SER A 186 -1.89 -30.20 -33.48
N SER A 187 -0.98 -30.04 -34.44
CA SER A 187 -1.17 -29.06 -35.51
C SER A 187 -2.16 -29.61 -36.56
N VAL A 188 -2.93 -28.71 -37.19
CA VAL A 188 -3.98 -29.02 -38.19
C VAL A 188 -3.48 -29.70 -39.48
N ASN A 189 -2.18 -29.95 -39.58
CA ASN A 189 -1.48 -30.56 -40.73
C ASN A 189 -0.78 -31.89 -40.38
N GLY A 190 -1.16 -32.53 -39.27
CA GLY A 190 -0.76 -33.92 -38.98
C GLY A 190 0.70 -34.13 -38.58
N GLN A 191 1.39 -33.07 -38.16
CA GLN A 191 2.72 -33.18 -37.57
C GLN A 191 2.62 -33.21 -36.05
N THR A 192 3.22 -34.22 -35.42
CA THR A 192 3.35 -34.34 -33.97
C THR A 192 4.81 -34.08 -33.59
N GLY A 193 5.06 -33.04 -32.80
CA GLY A 193 6.39 -32.71 -32.27
C GLY A 193 6.28 -31.80 -31.04
N ALA A 194 7.20 -31.94 -30.11
CA ALA A 194 7.24 -31.10 -28.91
C ALA A 194 7.49 -29.65 -29.31
N VAL A 195 6.52 -28.77 -29.07
CA VAL A 195 6.70 -27.33 -29.19
C VAL A 195 7.03 -26.81 -27.79
N ALA A 196 8.32 -26.65 -27.50
CA ALA A 196 8.74 -25.87 -26.36
C ALA A 196 8.61 -24.38 -26.74
N LEU A 197 7.52 -23.73 -26.33
CA LEU A 197 7.44 -22.28 -26.42
C LEU A 197 8.45 -21.68 -25.44
N THR A 198 9.53 -21.15 -25.98
CA THR A 198 10.42 -20.22 -25.30
C THR A 198 9.74 -18.84 -25.21
N PRO A 199 10.21 -17.95 -24.32
CA PRO A 199 9.77 -16.55 -24.32
C PRO A 199 9.84 -15.90 -25.72
N ALA A 200 10.81 -16.28 -26.55
CA ALA A 200 10.93 -15.77 -27.91
C ALA A 200 9.74 -16.17 -28.81
N ASP A 201 9.14 -17.34 -28.59
CA ASP A 201 8.06 -17.88 -29.43
C ASP A 201 6.72 -17.15 -29.25
N VAL A 202 6.54 -16.45 -28.12
CA VAL A 202 5.38 -15.58 -27.84
C VAL A 202 5.71 -14.10 -27.98
N GLY A 203 6.89 -13.77 -28.54
CA GLY A 203 7.36 -12.39 -28.61
C GLY A 203 7.64 -11.76 -27.24
N ALA A 204 7.78 -12.55 -26.19
CA ALA A 204 8.25 -12.08 -24.90
C ALA A 204 9.75 -11.77 -25.04
N LEU A 205 10.05 -10.49 -25.24
CA LEU A 205 11.42 -10.00 -25.17
C LEU A 205 12.05 -10.43 -23.84
N PRO A 206 13.31 -10.91 -23.83
CA PRO A 206 14.03 -11.16 -22.58
C PRO A 206 13.92 -9.90 -21.73
N ARG A 207 13.28 -10.01 -20.57
CA ARG A 207 13.17 -8.87 -19.67
C ARG A 207 14.60 -8.50 -19.28
N ALA A 208 15.07 -7.33 -19.69
CA ALA A 208 16.39 -6.86 -19.32
C ALA A 208 16.47 -6.86 -17.79
N ILE A 209 17.20 -7.82 -17.23
CA ILE A 209 17.43 -7.93 -15.81
C ILE A 209 18.19 -6.68 -15.40
N LEU A 210 17.72 -5.94 -14.40
CA LEU A 210 18.51 -4.91 -13.74
C LEU A 210 19.50 -5.61 -12.79
N PRO A 211 20.80 -5.70 -13.13
CA PRO A 211 21.73 -6.43 -12.28
C PRO A 211 22.10 -5.61 -11.05
N VAL A 212 22.51 -6.28 -9.97
CA VAL A 212 22.95 -5.63 -8.73
C VAL A 212 24.04 -4.60 -9.00
N ASP A 213 25.06 -4.96 -9.79
CA ASP A 213 26.18 -4.05 -10.09
C ASP A 213 25.71 -2.75 -10.77
N LYS A 214 24.65 -2.80 -11.59
CA LYS A 214 24.08 -1.61 -12.22
C LYS A 214 23.38 -0.68 -11.24
N LEU A 215 22.76 -1.22 -10.18
CA LEU A 215 22.22 -0.41 -9.09
C LEU A 215 23.36 0.30 -8.33
N LEU A 216 24.46 -0.42 -8.08
CA LEU A 216 25.60 0.07 -7.29
C LEU A 216 26.42 1.16 -8.00
N GLU A 217 26.26 1.32 -9.31
CA GLU A 217 26.79 2.47 -10.07
C GLU A 217 26.12 3.79 -9.67
N GLY A 218 24.91 3.75 -9.10
CA GLY A 218 24.21 4.94 -8.63
C GLY A 218 24.91 5.59 -7.43
N ASN A 219 24.94 6.93 -7.39
CA ASN A 219 25.53 7.66 -6.27
C ASN A 219 24.77 8.99 -6.01
N PRO A 220 23.81 9.02 -5.08
CA PRO A 220 23.31 7.89 -4.29
C PRO A 220 22.36 6.99 -5.09
N PHE A 221 22.17 5.75 -4.63
CA PHE A 221 21.06 4.88 -5.03
C PHE A 221 20.08 4.63 -3.86
N TYR A 222 18.85 4.22 -4.18
CA TYR A 222 17.75 4.14 -3.22
C TYR A 222 17.07 2.77 -3.26
N ILE A 223 16.72 2.26 -2.08
CA ILE A 223 16.01 0.99 -1.87
C ILE A 223 14.70 1.30 -1.15
N ALA A 224 13.57 0.87 -1.70
CA ALA A 224 12.27 1.02 -1.05
C ALA A 224 12.14 0.03 0.10
N HIS A 225 12.38 0.52 1.32
CA HIS A 225 12.34 -0.29 2.52
C HIS A 225 10.94 -0.86 2.73
N ARG A 226 10.81 -2.20 2.71
CA ARG A 226 9.53 -2.92 2.81
C ARG A 226 8.44 -2.44 1.83
N GLY A 227 8.83 -1.89 0.68
CA GLY A 227 7.91 -1.28 -0.30
C GLY A 227 7.56 0.18 -0.04
N SER A 228 8.40 0.92 0.71
CA SER A 228 8.13 2.30 1.14
C SER A 228 6.91 2.40 2.06
N GLY A 229 6.89 1.54 3.08
CA GLY A 229 5.76 1.30 3.97
C GLY A 229 5.32 2.51 4.82
N ALA A 230 6.11 3.59 4.84
CA ALA A 230 5.78 4.80 5.58
C ALA A 230 5.03 5.86 4.75
N GLU A 231 4.86 5.68 3.43
CA GLU A 231 4.25 6.70 2.58
C GLU A 231 3.36 6.21 1.43
N LEU A 232 3.48 4.95 0.97
CA LEU A 232 2.77 4.47 -0.23
C LEU A 232 1.62 3.51 0.06
N ALA A 233 1.88 2.50 0.89
CA ALA A 233 0.93 1.47 1.30
C ALA A 233 1.45 0.80 2.58
N ALA A 234 0.64 -0.06 3.19
CA ALA A 234 1.12 -0.89 4.29
C ALA A 234 2.37 -1.69 3.86
N GLU A 235 3.32 -1.84 4.78
CA GLU A 235 4.59 -2.53 4.51
C GLU A 235 4.38 -3.98 4.04
N HIS A 236 5.29 -4.46 3.18
CA HIS A 236 5.29 -5.82 2.63
C HIS A 236 3.99 -6.23 1.90
N THR A 237 3.36 -5.31 1.17
CA THR A 237 2.22 -5.60 0.28
C THR A 237 2.65 -5.57 -1.19
N LEU A 238 1.97 -6.31 -2.07
CA LEU A 238 2.25 -6.25 -3.51
C LEU A 238 1.96 -4.85 -4.07
N GLU A 239 0.94 -4.20 -3.52
CA GLU A 239 0.52 -2.84 -3.81
C GLU A 239 1.63 -1.84 -3.46
N GLY A 240 2.22 -1.95 -2.26
CA GLY A 240 3.36 -1.11 -1.86
C GLY A 240 4.58 -1.30 -2.74
N TYR A 241 4.90 -2.54 -3.09
CA TYR A 241 5.99 -2.83 -4.02
C TYR A 241 5.74 -2.26 -5.42
N GLU A 242 4.56 -2.45 -6.00
CA GLU A 242 4.22 -1.88 -7.30
C GLU A 242 4.24 -0.34 -7.25
N ALA A 243 3.69 0.27 -6.20
CA ALA A 243 3.69 1.72 -6.03
C ALA A 243 5.13 2.28 -5.96
N ALA A 244 6.02 1.63 -5.20
CA ALA A 244 7.42 2.03 -5.11
C ALA A 244 8.13 1.94 -6.47
N VAL A 245 7.93 0.84 -7.20
CA VAL A 245 8.51 0.64 -8.54
C VAL A 245 7.93 1.65 -9.54
N ALA A 246 6.63 1.92 -9.50
CA ALA A 246 5.98 2.94 -10.32
C ALA A 246 6.49 4.35 -10.01
N ALA A 247 6.84 4.63 -8.75
CA ALA A 247 7.54 5.86 -8.35
C ALA A 247 9.03 5.87 -8.72
N GLY A 248 9.50 4.88 -9.48
CA GLY A 248 10.83 4.79 -10.04
C GLY A 248 11.88 4.23 -9.09
N ALA A 249 11.49 3.52 -8.02
CA ALA A 249 12.42 2.74 -7.22
C ALA A 249 13.14 1.71 -8.13
N LYS A 250 14.45 1.57 -7.95
CA LYS A 250 15.28 0.58 -8.67
C LYS A 250 15.63 -0.63 -7.80
N ALA A 251 15.29 -0.57 -6.52
CA ALA A 251 15.41 -1.67 -5.60
C ALA A 251 14.27 -1.65 -4.57
N ILE A 252 13.87 -2.83 -4.11
CA ILE A 252 12.92 -3.05 -3.02
C ILE A 252 13.58 -3.91 -1.95
N GLU A 253 13.16 -3.76 -0.70
CA GLU A 253 13.57 -4.64 0.39
C GLU A 253 12.42 -5.58 0.79
N VAL A 254 12.76 -6.84 1.00
CA VAL A 254 11.82 -7.92 1.28
C VAL A 254 12.33 -8.71 2.48
N SER A 255 11.55 -8.69 3.55
CA SER A 255 11.76 -9.55 4.72
C SER A 255 10.90 -10.80 4.58
N VAL A 256 11.46 -11.96 4.91
CA VAL A 256 10.81 -13.27 4.72
C VAL A 256 10.72 -14.02 6.04
N ARG A 257 9.51 -14.50 6.32
CA ARG A 257 9.16 -15.43 7.38
C ARG A 257 8.58 -16.71 6.77
N MET A 258 8.26 -17.69 7.61
CA MET A 258 7.73 -18.97 7.18
C MET A 258 6.48 -19.33 7.99
N THR A 259 5.45 -19.82 7.32
CA THR A 259 4.23 -20.35 7.93
C THR A 259 4.46 -21.76 8.51
N ALA A 260 3.51 -22.28 9.28
CA ALA A 260 3.57 -23.61 9.89
C ALA A 260 3.75 -24.73 8.84
N ASP A 261 3.15 -24.56 7.66
CA ASP A 261 3.22 -25.47 6.51
C ASP A 261 4.39 -25.19 5.56
N GLY A 262 5.36 -24.36 5.98
CA GLY A 262 6.62 -24.17 5.26
C GLY A 262 6.58 -23.16 4.11
N VAL A 263 5.51 -22.39 3.97
CA VAL A 263 5.39 -21.37 2.90
C VAL A 263 6.12 -20.10 3.30
N LEU A 264 6.97 -19.60 2.41
CA LEU A 264 7.74 -18.36 2.60
C LEU A 264 6.85 -17.14 2.33
N VAL A 265 6.63 -16.31 3.34
CA VAL A 265 5.76 -15.12 3.31
C VAL A 265 6.53 -13.85 3.62
N CYS A 266 6.13 -12.74 3.02
CA CYS A 266 6.79 -11.45 3.17
C CYS A 266 6.26 -10.71 4.41
N LEU A 267 7.01 -10.80 5.51
CA LEU A 267 6.68 -10.15 6.78
C LEU A 267 7.97 -9.90 7.55
N HIS A 268 8.09 -8.74 8.20
CA HIS A 268 9.25 -8.43 9.01
C HIS A 268 9.20 -9.10 10.38
N ASP A 269 8.11 -8.87 11.10
CA ASP A 269 7.94 -9.30 12.48
C ASP A 269 7.65 -10.80 12.56
N GLU A 270 7.89 -11.38 13.72
CA GLU A 270 7.46 -12.74 14.02
C GLU A 270 5.94 -12.77 14.24
N ALA A 271 5.45 -11.83 15.05
CA ALA A 271 4.04 -11.67 15.33
C ALA A 271 3.31 -10.78 14.30
N LEU A 272 2.04 -11.08 14.07
CA LEU A 272 1.15 -10.37 13.14
C LEU A 272 0.67 -9.01 13.68
N ASP A 273 0.81 -8.77 14.98
CA ASP A 273 0.15 -7.73 15.75
C ASP A 273 0.40 -6.29 15.26
N ARG A 274 1.65 -5.98 14.85
CA ARG A 274 2.02 -4.59 14.54
C ARG A 274 1.43 -4.11 13.21
N THR A 275 1.39 -4.98 12.21
CA THR A 275 1.12 -4.61 10.81
C THR A 275 -0.16 -5.20 10.25
N THR A 276 -0.94 -5.93 11.06
CA THR A 276 -2.19 -6.57 10.64
C THR A 276 -3.31 -6.36 11.68
N TYR A 277 -4.51 -6.85 11.37
CA TYR A 277 -5.62 -6.93 12.33
C TYR A 277 -5.57 -8.18 13.23
N SER A 278 -4.60 -9.06 13.00
CA SER A 278 -4.49 -10.35 13.68
C SER A 278 -3.33 -10.34 14.68
N THR A 279 -3.39 -11.25 15.64
CA THR A 279 -2.37 -11.40 16.70
C THR A 279 -1.67 -12.75 16.61
N GLY A 280 -0.48 -12.85 17.19
CA GLY A 280 0.27 -14.10 17.33
C GLY A 280 1.28 -14.33 16.21
N ASP A 281 2.13 -15.35 16.40
CA ASP A 281 3.26 -15.65 15.51
C ASP A 281 2.80 -16.24 14.17
N VAL A 282 3.30 -15.68 13.06
CA VAL A 282 3.07 -16.17 11.70
C VAL A 282 3.44 -17.64 11.53
N SER A 283 4.41 -18.15 12.29
CA SER A 283 4.84 -19.56 12.25
C SER A 283 3.78 -20.54 12.77
N THR A 284 2.72 -20.05 13.43
CA THR A 284 1.59 -20.86 13.91
C THR A 284 0.44 -20.97 12.91
N TRP A 285 0.49 -20.21 11.81
CA TRP A 285 -0.54 -20.19 10.79
C TRP A 285 -0.17 -21.08 9.60
N ASN A 286 -1.13 -21.80 9.04
CA ASN A 286 -0.99 -22.36 7.69
C ASN A 286 -1.24 -21.27 6.65
N TYR A 287 -0.53 -21.28 5.53
CA TYR A 287 -0.62 -20.23 4.51
C TYR A 287 -2.03 -20.02 3.99
N ASN A 288 -2.79 -21.09 3.73
CA ASN A 288 -4.16 -20.96 3.25
C ASN A 288 -5.04 -20.18 4.24
N ALA A 289 -4.88 -20.42 5.55
CA ALA A 289 -5.60 -19.66 6.56
C ALA A 289 -5.11 -18.21 6.66
N LEU A 290 -3.78 -18.01 6.64
CA LEU A 290 -3.15 -16.70 6.66
C LEU A 290 -3.68 -15.82 5.52
N ARG A 291 -3.65 -16.34 4.29
CA ARG A 291 -4.01 -15.64 3.05
C ARG A 291 -5.46 -15.16 3.02
N HIS A 292 -6.37 -15.85 3.70
CA HIS A 292 -7.80 -15.54 3.69
C HIS A 292 -8.30 -14.80 4.94
N LYS A 293 -7.55 -14.86 6.05
CA LYS A 293 -8.00 -14.31 7.35
C LYS A 293 -7.16 -13.16 7.86
N VAL A 294 -5.97 -12.94 7.29
CA VAL A 294 -5.05 -11.90 7.76
C VAL A 294 -4.89 -10.84 6.69
N LEU A 295 -5.25 -9.62 7.08
CA LEU A 295 -5.10 -8.42 6.27
C LEU A 295 -4.21 -7.42 7.00
N THR A 296 -3.39 -6.70 6.23
CA THR A 296 -2.55 -5.62 6.75
C THR A 296 -3.41 -4.49 7.33
N ASN A 297 -2.84 -3.76 8.29
CA ASN A 297 -3.43 -2.60 8.95
C ASN A 297 -2.45 -1.42 8.84
N GLY A 298 -2.48 -0.73 7.70
CA GLY A 298 -1.70 0.50 7.50
C GLY A 298 -2.38 1.76 8.07
N ARG A 299 -3.65 1.66 8.48
CA ARG A 299 -4.49 2.83 8.82
C ARG A 299 -3.98 3.64 9.98
N LEU A 300 -3.36 2.99 10.96
CA LEU A 300 -2.80 3.67 12.13
C LEU A 300 -1.58 4.54 11.79
N HIS A 301 -0.86 4.27 10.70
CA HIS A 301 0.32 5.04 10.30
C HIS A 301 0.06 5.98 9.13
N LEU A 302 -0.63 5.46 8.10
CA LEU A 302 -0.82 6.11 6.82
C LEU A 302 -2.14 6.88 6.74
N GLY A 303 -3.15 6.46 7.50
CA GLY A 303 -4.48 7.08 7.50
C GLY A 303 -5.58 6.10 7.07
N GLN A 304 -6.82 6.44 7.42
CA GLN A 304 -7.98 5.55 7.29
C GLN A 304 -8.28 5.13 5.83
N GLY A 305 -7.91 5.95 4.85
CA GLY A 305 -8.07 5.63 3.42
C GLY A 305 -7.09 4.58 2.88
N THR A 306 -6.21 4.03 3.72
CA THR A 306 -5.28 2.97 3.33
C THR A 306 -6.03 1.69 3.00
N VAL A 307 -5.66 1.07 1.87
CA VAL A 307 -6.20 -0.22 1.44
C VAL A 307 -5.52 -1.35 2.21
N ASP A 308 -6.34 -2.22 2.81
CA ASP A 308 -5.86 -3.44 3.44
C ASP A 308 -5.52 -4.48 2.37
N ALA A 309 -4.47 -5.25 2.59
CA ALA A 309 -4.02 -6.25 1.64
C ALA A 309 -3.61 -7.54 2.36
N PRO A 310 -3.68 -8.71 1.69
CA PRO A 310 -3.13 -9.94 2.22
C PRO A 310 -1.58 -9.87 2.28
N ILE A 311 -1.00 -10.68 3.17
CA ILE A 311 0.45 -10.90 3.19
C ILE A 311 0.85 -11.72 1.94
N PRO A 312 1.76 -11.21 1.09
CA PRO A 312 2.20 -11.93 -0.09
C PRO A 312 3.24 -13.00 0.24
N THR A 313 3.34 -13.99 -0.63
CA THR A 313 4.41 -14.98 -0.62
C THR A 313 5.68 -14.40 -1.27
N LEU A 314 6.83 -14.97 -0.92
CA LEU A 314 8.08 -14.68 -1.62
C LEU A 314 7.98 -15.01 -3.11
N ARG A 315 7.25 -16.07 -3.48
CA ARG A 315 6.99 -16.46 -4.87
C ARG A 315 6.30 -15.33 -5.65
N GLU A 316 5.20 -14.80 -5.13
CA GLU A 316 4.46 -13.70 -5.75
C GLU A 316 5.34 -12.45 -5.95
N VAL A 317 6.21 -12.15 -4.99
CA VAL A 317 7.16 -11.03 -5.09
C VAL A 317 8.23 -11.30 -6.15
N LEU A 318 8.87 -12.48 -6.17
CA LEU A 318 9.91 -12.80 -7.13
C LEU A 318 9.36 -12.87 -8.56
N ASP A 319 8.24 -13.55 -8.78
CA ASP A 319 7.60 -13.66 -10.10
C ASP A 319 7.27 -12.27 -10.67
N ARG A 320 6.87 -11.35 -9.81
CA ARG A 320 6.46 -10.00 -10.20
C ARG A 320 7.64 -9.03 -10.35
N PHE A 321 8.66 -9.11 -9.52
CA PHE A 321 9.68 -8.05 -9.39
C PHE A 321 11.10 -8.45 -9.74
N LEU A 322 11.46 -9.74 -9.72
CA LEU A 322 12.83 -10.18 -9.98
C LEU A 322 13.27 -9.74 -11.38
N GLY A 323 14.42 -9.05 -11.44
CA GLY A 323 14.97 -8.50 -12.67
C GLY A 323 14.34 -7.19 -13.14
N ARG A 324 13.16 -6.77 -12.67
CA ARG A 324 12.66 -5.39 -12.89
C ARG A 324 13.40 -4.39 -12.02
N VAL A 325 13.63 -4.81 -10.78
CA VAL A 325 14.30 -4.09 -9.71
C VAL A 325 15.17 -5.08 -8.95
N VAL A 326 16.20 -4.55 -8.29
CA VAL A 326 17.02 -5.35 -7.38
C VAL A 326 16.25 -5.61 -6.10
N ILE A 327 16.30 -6.84 -5.59
CA ILE A 327 15.62 -7.22 -4.34
C ILE A 327 16.67 -7.40 -3.23
N PHE A 328 16.57 -6.60 -2.18
CA PHE A 328 17.32 -6.82 -0.94
C PHE A 328 16.53 -7.80 -0.08
N LEU A 329 16.97 -9.05 -0.06
CA LEU A 329 16.22 -10.17 0.51
C LEU A 329 16.78 -10.55 1.88
N GLU A 330 15.94 -10.56 2.90
CA GLU A 330 16.29 -10.91 4.28
C GLU A 330 15.40 -12.02 4.82
N PHE A 331 15.99 -13.17 5.17
CA PHE A 331 15.29 -14.21 5.92
C PHE A 331 15.36 -13.92 7.41
N LYS A 332 14.21 -13.74 8.05
CA LYS A 332 14.09 -13.24 9.44
C LYS A 332 14.16 -14.33 10.51
N SER A 333 14.21 -15.59 10.10
CA SER A 333 14.30 -16.73 11.04
C SER A 333 15.27 -17.79 10.54
N ASN A 334 16.04 -18.38 11.45
CA ASN A 334 16.98 -19.45 11.11
C ASN A 334 16.31 -20.62 10.36
N PRO A 335 15.09 -21.08 10.71
CA PRO A 335 14.40 -22.13 9.95
C PRO A 335 14.05 -21.73 8.50
N SER A 336 13.76 -20.45 8.24
CA SER A 336 13.42 -19.99 6.89
C SER A 336 14.62 -19.90 5.94
N VAL A 337 15.84 -19.80 6.46
CA VAL A 337 17.07 -19.67 5.65
C VAL A 337 17.30 -20.88 4.73
N PRO A 338 17.45 -22.13 5.22
CA PRO A 338 17.73 -23.28 4.34
C PRO A 338 16.59 -23.55 3.34
N ILE A 339 15.33 -23.31 3.74
CA ILE A 339 14.17 -23.43 2.86
C ILE A 339 14.22 -22.37 1.75
N GLY A 340 14.55 -21.13 2.10
CA GLY A 340 14.77 -20.05 1.15
C GLY A 340 15.92 -20.30 0.18
N GLN A 341 17.03 -20.84 0.68
CA GLN A 341 18.19 -21.24 -0.13
C GLN A 341 17.80 -22.29 -1.17
N GLN A 342 17.16 -23.38 -0.73
CA GLN A 342 16.67 -24.43 -1.61
C GLN A 342 15.67 -23.88 -2.64
N PHE A 343 14.72 -23.08 -2.18
CA PHE A 343 13.69 -22.45 -3.01
C PHE A 343 14.28 -21.57 -4.13
N LEU A 344 15.28 -20.74 -3.82
CA LEU A 344 15.95 -19.92 -4.84
C LEU A 344 16.75 -20.79 -5.81
N SER A 345 17.48 -21.79 -5.32
CA SER A 345 18.25 -22.70 -6.18
C SER A 345 17.36 -23.47 -7.16
N ASP A 346 16.22 -23.96 -6.70
CA ASP A 346 15.32 -24.80 -7.50
C ASP A 346 14.48 -23.99 -8.50
N PHE A 347 13.97 -22.83 -8.08
CA PHE A 347 12.96 -22.11 -8.84
C PHE A 347 13.45 -20.78 -9.44
N TYR A 348 14.53 -20.19 -8.91
CA TYR A 348 15.06 -18.89 -9.34
C TYR A 348 16.59 -18.89 -9.44
N PRO A 349 17.22 -19.78 -10.23
CA PRO A 349 18.68 -19.85 -10.35
C PRO A 349 19.33 -18.53 -10.85
N GLN A 350 18.56 -17.67 -11.52
CA GLN A 350 18.94 -16.33 -11.95
C GLN A 350 18.91 -15.28 -10.83
N ALA A 351 18.42 -15.61 -9.63
CA ALA A 351 18.24 -14.65 -8.54
C ALA A 351 19.52 -13.92 -8.16
N LYS A 352 20.68 -14.60 -8.20
CA LYS A 352 22.01 -14.03 -7.93
C LYS A 352 22.31 -12.74 -8.72
N ASP A 353 21.70 -12.56 -9.89
CA ASP A 353 21.98 -11.42 -10.77
C ASP A 353 21.23 -10.16 -10.32
N SER A 354 20.11 -10.29 -9.60
CA SER A 354 19.22 -9.18 -9.21
C SER A 354 18.73 -9.26 -7.76
N VAL A 355 19.35 -10.09 -6.93
CA VAL A 355 19.08 -10.20 -5.48
C VAL A 355 20.36 -9.89 -4.70
N VAL A 356 20.23 -9.04 -3.69
CA VAL A 356 21.22 -8.83 -2.65
C VAL A 356 20.81 -9.63 -1.42
N TRP A 357 21.69 -10.52 -0.96
CA TRP A 357 21.49 -11.29 0.26
C TRP A 357 21.78 -10.41 1.48
N LYS A 358 20.73 -10.03 2.20
CA LYS A 358 20.77 -9.11 3.35
C LYS A 358 20.66 -9.89 4.66
N ASN A 359 21.51 -9.58 5.64
CA ASN A 359 21.35 -10.08 7.01
C ASN A 359 22.18 -9.29 8.05
N TYR A 360 22.00 -9.59 9.34
CA TYR A 360 22.90 -9.10 10.40
C TYR A 360 24.28 -9.71 10.23
N TYR A 361 25.34 -8.98 10.56
CA TYR A 361 26.72 -9.42 10.27
C TYR A 361 27.12 -10.78 10.87
N LEU A 362 26.44 -11.23 11.94
CA LEU A 362 26.66 -12.55 12.56
C LEU A 362 25.90 -13.71 11.88
N ALA A 363 25.11 -13.44 10.84
CA ALA A 363 24.36 -14.49 10.17
C ALA A 363 25.29 -15.49 9.47
N THR A 364 25.05 -16.78 9.70
CA THR A 364 25.83 -17.88 9.13
C THR A 364 25.50 -18.16 7.65
N SER A 365 24.61 -17.37 7.04
CA SER A 365 24.14 -17.58 5.66
C SER A 365 24.99 -16.89 4.59
N PHE A 366 25.89 -15.97 4.96
CA PHE A 366 26.73 -15.26 3.99
C PHE A 366 27.68 -16.18 3.20
N PRO A 367 28.36 -17.18 3.81
CA PRO A 367 29.19 -18.11 3.04
C PRO A 367 28.42 -18.84 1.93
N TRP A 368 27.19 -19.29 2.22
CA TRP A 368 26.34 -19.90 1.19
C TRP A 368 25.98 -18.90 0.09
N ALA A 369 25.60 -17.67 0.46
CA ALA A 369 25.23 -16.65 -0.51
C ALA A 369 26.40 -16.33 -1.46
N LYS A 370 27.61 -16.17 -0.91
CA LYS A 370 28.83 -15.96 -1.69
C LYS A 370 29.17 -17.14 -2.60
N ALA A 371 29.11 -18.37 -2.07
CA ALA A 371 29.37 -19.58 -2.84
C ALA A 371 28.39 -19.76 -4.02
N ASN A 372 27.18 -19.22 -3.90
CA ASN A 372 26.14 -19.25 -4.95
C ASN A 372 26.06 -17.94 -5.77
N GLY A 373 27.06 -17.06 -5.66
CA GLY A 373 27.22 -15.88 -6.51
C GLY A 373 26.36 -14.67 -6.16
N PHE A 374 25.64 -14.68 -5.03
CA PHE A 374 24.90 -13.51 -4.56
C PHE A 374 25.85 -12.43 -4.04
N LYS A 375 25.49 -11.16 -4.26
CA LYS A 375 26.09 -10.04 -3.53
C LYS A 375 25.52 -9.99 -2.12
N THR A 376 26.36 -9.72 -1.12
CA THR A 376 25.94 -9.70 0.28
C THR A 376 25.95 -8.30 0.89
N TRP A 377 24.93 -7.98 1.70
CA TRP A 377 24.86 -6.76 2.49
C TRP A 377 24.66 -7.10 3.96
N ALA A 378 25.62 -6.68 4.80
CA ALA A 378 25.60 -6.95 6.22
C ALA A 378 25.38 -5.67 7.02
N TYR A 379 24.32 -5.60 7.81
CA TYR A 379 24.14 -4.47 8.73
C TYR A 379 24.88 -4.69 10.04
N VAL A 380 25.45 -3.59 10.53
CA VAL A 380 26.19 -3.45 11.79
C VAL A 380 25.58 -2.32 12.61
N ASP A 381 25.83 -2.32 13.91
CA ASP A 381 25.38 -1.28 14.83
C ASP A 381 26.54 -0.45 15.38
N ALA A 382 26.22 0.52 16.24
CA ALA A 382 27.21 1.40 16.85
C ALA A 382 28.18 0.66 17.79
N ALA A 383 27.81 -0.52 18.30
CA ALA A 383 28.64 -1.34 19.20
C ALA A 383 29.53 -2.34 18.45
N THR A 384 29.26 -2.57 17.16
CA THR A 384 30.03 -3.52 16.34
C THR A 384 31.46 -3.03 16.16
N THR A 385 32.43 -3.80 16.67
CA THR A 385 33.86 -3.43 16.65
C THR A 385 34.50 -3.68 15.27
N ASP A 386 35.64 -3.06 15.03
CA ASP A 386 36.36 -3.27 13.77
C ASP A 386 36.90 -4.70 13.64
N GLU A 387 37.28 -5.35 14.75
CA GLU A 387 37.68 -6.75 14.78
C GLU A 387 36.53 -7.66 14.36
N GLN A 388 35.31 -7.40 14.85
CA GLN A 388 34.12 -8.16 14.47
C GLN A 388 33.79 -7.98 12.99
N MET A 389 33.89 -6.76 12.47
CA MET A 389 33.70 -6.51 11.05
C MET A 389 34.81 -7.15 10.20
N ASN A 390 36.05 -7.17 10.67
CA ASN A 390 37.18 -7.80 9.99
C ASN A 390 36.98 -9.32 9.90
N ALA A 391 36.48 -9.95 10.97
CA ALA A 391 36.26 -11.39 11.03
C ALA A 391 35.29 -11.92 9.96
N VAL A 392 34.31 -11.12 9.54
CA VAL A 392 33.31 -11.49 8.53
C VAL A 392 33.51 -10.79 7.19
N ALA A 393 34.54 -9.95 7.06
CA ALA A 393 34.71 -9.08 5.90
C ALA A 393 34.81 -9.85 4.58
N ALA A 394 35.35 -11.06 4.56
CA ALA A 394 35.47 -11.86 3.34
C ALA A 394 34.11 -12.21 2.71
N ASP A 395 33.06 -12.36 3.54
CA ASP A 395 31.74 -12.79 3.09
C ASP A 395 30.76 -11.62 2.87
N VAL A 396 31.19 -10.38 3.10
CA VAL A 396 30.35 -9.17 3.02
C VAL A 396 30.77 -8.30 1.84
N ASP A 397 29.90 -8.00 0.89
CA ASP A 397 30.22 -7.10 -0.23
C ASP A 397 29.92 -5.63 0.10
N MET A 398 28.93 -5.38 0.97
CA MET A 398 28.45 -4.04 1.31
C MET A 398 28.07 -3.94 2.80
N TRP A 399 28.31 -2.79 3.43
CA TRP A 399 27.98 -2.56 4.84
C TRP A 399 26.69 -1.78 5.03
N GLY A 400 25.92 -2.14 6.05
CA GLY A 400 24.71 -1.47 6.48
C GLY A 400 24.91 -0.72 7.79
N VAL A 401 24.58 0.58 7.84
CA VAL A 401 24.69 1.37 9.08
C VAL A 401 23.36 2.03 9.45
N PRO A 402 22.97 2.09 10.74
CA PRO A 402 21.78 2.79 11.15
C PRO A 402 21.93 4.31 10.96
N VAL A 403 20.86 5.01 10.57
CA VAL A 403 20.85 6.47 10.40
C VAL A 403 21.27 7.20 11.68
N GLY A 404 20.93 6.65 12.85
CA GLY A 404 21.28 7.21 14.16
C GLY A 404 22.73 6.98 14.59
N MET A 405 23.55 6.27 13.81
CA MET A 405 24.97 6.10 14.09
C MET A 405 25.71 7.44 13.98
N SER A 406 26.73 7.65 14.83
CA SER A 406 27.51 8.88 14.82
C SER A 406 28.24 9.07 13.49
N ASP A 407 28.39 10.32 13.06
CA ASP A 407 29.10 10.69 11.82
C ASP A 407 30.52 10.12 11.79
N ALA A 408 31.22 10.13 12.93
CA ALA A 408 32.55 9.56 13.08
C ALA A 408 32.56 8.04 12.82
N ARG A 409 31.59 7.29 13.37
CA ARG A 409 31.53 5.84 13.15
C ARG A 409 31.10 5.50 11.72
N ILE A 410 30.15 6.23 11.14
CA ILE A 410 29.76 6.06 9.73
C ILE A 410 30.97 6.29 8.83
N THR A 411 31.72 7.37 9.05
CA THR A 411 32.94 7.68 8.28
C THR A 411 33.97 6.57 8.40
N ALA A 412 34.19 6.04 9.60
CA ALA A 412 35.09 4.91 9.82
C ALA A 412 34.66 3.66 9.03
N VAL A 413 33.36 3.35 8.97
CA VAL A 413 32.83 2.23 8.17
C VAL A 413 33.02 2.48 6.67
N VAL A 414 32.79 3.71 6.20
CA VAL A 414 33.02 4.11 4.79
C VAL A 414 34.49 3.96 4.39
N GLN A 415 35.43 4.31 5.29
CA GLN A 415 36.87 4.19 5.07
C GLN A 415 37.36 2.74 4.92
N ARG A 416 36.54 1.73 5.26
CA ARG A 416 36.84 0.31 5.00
C ARG A 416 36.77 -0.07 3.52
N GLY A 417 36.32 0.83 2.64
CA GLY A 417 36.42 0.70 1.18
C GLY A 417 35.30 -0.09 0.49
N LYS A 418 34.37 -0.68 1.25
CA LYS A 418 33.16 -1.32 0.70
C LYS A 418 32.00 -0.33 0.65
N PRO A 419 31.06 -0.43 -0.32
CA PRO A 419 29.90 0.44 -0.37
C PRO A 419 29.11 0.37 0.93
N VAL A 420 28.71 1.54 1.43
CA VAL A 420 27.89 1.68 2.65
C VAL A 420 26.48 2.09 2.24
N ILE A 421 25.49 1.43 2.83
CA ILE A 421 24.06 1.72 2.67
C ILE A 421 23.50 2.04 4.07
N ALA A 422 22.86 3.18 4.23
CA ALA A 422 22.26 3.55 5.51
C ALA A 422 20.79 3.10 5.62
N TRP A 423 20.34 2.77 6.83
CA TRP A 423 18.96 2.38 7.14
C TRP A 423 18.49 2.94 8.50
N GLU A 424 17.23 3.27 8.73
CA GLU A 424 16.22 3.61 7.74
C GLU A 424 16.26 5.12 7.52
N VAL A 425 16.27 5.54 6.25
CA VAL A 425 16.34 6.96 5.87
C VAL A 425 14.94 7.46 5.56
N HIS A 426 14.51 8.51 6.24
CA HIS A 426 13.18 9.10 6.14
C HIS A 426 13.19 10.52 5.60
N ARG A 427 14.28 11.25 5.82
CA ARG A 427 14.35 12.70 5.60
C ARG A 427 15.38 13.08 4.55
N ARG A 428 15.15 14.22 3.89
CA ARG A 428 16.10 14.83 2.95
C ARG A 428 17.35 15.30 3.68
N SER A 429 17.22 15.82 4.90
CA SER A 429 18.35 16.18 5.76
C SER A 429 19.22 14.96 6.10
N GLU A 430 18.62 13.83 6.45
CA GLU A 430 19.31 12.56 6.70
C GLU A 430 20.06 12.09 5.44
N ARG A 431 19.38 12.05 4.28
CA ARG A 431 19.99 11.73 2.99
C ARG A 431 21.20 12.62 2.70
N ASN A 432 21.06 13.93 2.86
CA ASN A 432 22.12 14.89 2.56
C ASN A 432 23.33 14.70 3.48
N ARG A 433 23.10 14.54 4.79
CA ARG A 433 24.15 14.24 5.77
C ARG A 433 24.88 12.95 5.42
N LEU A 434 24.13 11.86 5.19
CA LEU A 434 24.70 10.55 4.89
C LEU A 434 25.51 10.55 3.60
N ALA A 435 25.02 11.21 2.55
CA ALA A 435 25.76 11.38 1.31
C ALA A 435 27.08 12.14 1.52
N ALA A 436 27.08 13.19 2.36
CA ALA A 436 28.29 13.93 2.71
C ALA A 436 29.32 13.08 3.49
N LEU A 437 28.88 12.06 4.22
CA LEU A 437 29.73 11.10 4.91
C LEU A 437 30.26 9.98 3.99
N GLY A 438 29.88 9.97 2.71
CA GLY A 438 30.30 8.97 1.72
C GLY A 438 29.43 7.71 1.66
N VAL A 439 28.26 7.71 2.30
CA VAL A 439 27.26 6.65 2.14
C VAL A 439 26.69 6.70 0.71
N LYS A 440 26.69 5.55 0.02
CA LYS A 440 26.26 5.44 -1.38
C LYS A 440 24.80 5.01 -1.54
N GLY A 441 24.30 4.16 -0.65
CA GLY A 441 22.93 3.65 -0.71
C GLY A 441 22.05 4.16 0.42
N MET A 442 20.77 4.37 0.13
CA MET A 442 19.78 4.80 1.13
C MET A 442 18.61 3.81 1.12
N MET A 443 18.43 3.07 2.23
CA MET A 443 17.25 2.25 2.45
C MET A 443 16.15 3.14 3.03
N CYS A 444 15.16 3.46 2.21
CA CYS A 444 14.20 4.52 2.46
C CYS A 444 12.80 3.97 2.70
N SER A 445 12.24 4.35 3.84
CA SER A 445 10.83 4.13 4.18
C SER A 445 9.90 5.17 3.51
N GLU A 446 10.49 6.27 3.07
CA GLU A 446 9.85 7.43 2.40
C GLU A 446 10.57 7.72 1.06
N ILE A 447 10.72 6.71 0.20
CA ILE A 447 11.55 6.80 -1.01
C ILE A 447 11.13 7.94 -1.96
N VAL A 448 9.84 8.22 -2.10
CA VAL A 448 9.30 9.28 -2.96
C VAL A 448 9.68 10.64 -2.39
N TYR A 449 9.46 10.86 -1.10
CA TYR A 449 9.82 12.12 -0.47
C TYR A 449 11.34 12.35 -0.44
N VAL A 450 12.11 11.35 -0.03
CA VAL A 450 13.57 11.42 0.11
C VAL A 450 14.25 11.65 -1.23
N ARG A 451 13.72 11.16 -2.35
CA ARG A 451 14.31 11.36 -3.69
C ARG A 451 13.96 12.70 -4.32
N ARG A 452 12.82 13.28 -3.95
CA ARG A 452 12.38 14.57 -4.50
C ARG A 452 13.24 15.72 -3.98
N THR A 453 13.34 16.77 -4.79
CA THR A 453 14.07 18.01 -4.50
C THR A 453 13.16 19.19 -4.17
N GLY A 454 11.85 19.07 -4.42
CA GLY A 454 10.86 20.13 -4.22
C GLY A 454 9.59 19.64 -3.54
N ALA A 455 8.63 20.56 -3.39
CA ALA A 455 7.27 20.22 -2.99
C ALA A 455 6.60 19.35 -4.05
N SER A 456 5.71 18.46 -3.62
CA SER A 456 4.89 17.65 -4.53
C SER A 456 3.53 18.27 -4.84
N ARG A 457 3.10 19.22 -4.00
CA ARG A 457 1.79 19.86 -4.01
C ARG A 457 1.94 21.29 -3.49
N THR A 458 0.91 22.10 -3.65
CA THR A 458 0.81 23.45 -3.06
C THR A 458 -0.29 23.54 -1.99
N SER A 459 -1.08 22.48 -1.80
CA SER A 459 -2.13 22.40 -0.78
C SER A 459 -2.23 20.99 -0.20
N ASP A 460 -2.90 20.87 0.94
CA ASP A 460 -3.33 19.59 1.47
C ASP A 460 -4.34 18.89 0.54
N ASP A 461 -4.56 17.61 0.81
CA ASP A 461 -5.49 16.72 0.09
C ASP A 461 -6.07 15.69 1.08
N TRP A 462 -6.40 16.16 2.27
CA TRP A 462 -6.79 15.30 3.38
C TRP A 462 -8.13 14.59 3.19
N SER A 463 -8.87 14.96 2.13
CA SER A 463 -10.05 14.25 1.65
C SER A 463 -9.78 12.78 1.29
N THR A 464 -8.53 12.46 0.92
CA THR A 464 -8.08 11.09 0.67
C THR A 464 -7.95 10.25 1.95
N MET A 465 -7.89 10.90 3.12
CA MET A 465 -7.67 10.27 4.42
C MET A 465 -6.40 9.41 4.46
N VAL A 466 -5.42 9.75 3.63
CA VAL A 466 -4.09 9.16 3.59
C VAL A 466 -3.07 10.30 3.60
N ARG A 467 -2.05 10.20 4.46
CA ARG A 467 -0.95 11.17 4.51
C ARG A 467 -0.20 11.16 3.18
N ALA A 468 0.20 12.34 2.71
CA ALA A 468 0.98 12.42 1.49
C ALA A 468 2.46 12.07 1.77
N PRO A 469 3.21 11.59 0.75
CA PRO A 469 4.65 11.41 0.82
C PRO A 469 5.39 12.59 1.44
N GLY A 470 6.13 12.32 2.52
CA GLY A 470 6.88 13.33 3.27
C GLY A 470 6.13 14.02 4.40
N ASP A 471 4.82 13.81 4.54
CA ASP A 471 4.09 14.31 5.70
C ASP A 471 4.45 13.44 6.91
N MET A 472 5.35 13.89 7.77
CA MET A 472 6.01 13.02 8.76
C MET A 472 5.85 13.53 10.18
N GLY A 473 5.48 12.62 11.09
CA GLY A 473 5.42 12.91 12.51
C GLY A 473 6.78 13.25 13.14
N THR A 474 6.72 13.64 14.41
CA THR A 474 7.90 13.97 15.23
C THR A 474 8.84 12.78 15.45
N ILE A 475 8.27 11.57 15.46
CA ILE A 475 8.96 10.29 15.64
C ILE A 475 8.62 9.44 14.42
N ASN A 476 9.64 8.91 13.75
CA ASN A 476 9.46 8.06 12.57
C ASN A 476 8.75 6.75 12.99
N TYR A 477 7.84 6.24 12.16
CA TYR A 477 7.01 5.04 12.44
C TYR A 477 6.12 5.08 13.70
N ASP A 478 6.02 6.22 14.39
CA ASP A 478 5.11 6.33 15.53
C ASP A 478 3.70 6.68 15.07
N HIS A 479 2.76 5.76 15.31
CA HIS A 479 1.35 5.96 14.98
C HIS A 479 0.73 7.09 15.81
N ALA A 480 1.23 7.36 17.03
CA ALA A 480 0.68 8.40 17.90
C ALA A 480 1.00 9.82 17.41
N SER A 481 2.20 10.02 16.85
CA SER A 481 2.68 11.28 16.30
C SER A 481 2.37 11.49 14.81
N SER A 482 1.75 10.49 14.15
CA SER A 482 1.33 10.60 12.75
C SER A 482 0.12 11.52 12.56
N LEU A 483 -0.03 12.04 11.34
CA LEU A 483 -1.20 12.82 10.95
C LEU A 483 -2.46 11.94 10.94
N LYS A 484 -3.52 12.42 11.57
CA LYS A 484 -4.84 11.79 11.59
C LYS A 484 -5.83 12.67 10.84
N PHE A 485 -6.93 12.06 10.42
CA PHE A 485 -8.01 12.72 9.68
C PHE A 485 -9.32 12.54 10.45
N ASP A 486 -10.22 13.51 10.35
CA ASP A 486 -11.60 13.33 10.80
C ASP A 486 -12.36 12.33 9.92
N ASP A 487 -13.55 11.93 10.35
CA ASP A 487 -14.33 10.83 9.74
C ASP A 487 -14.74 11.08 8.28
N VAL A 488 -14.62 12.32 7.79
CA VAL A 488 -14.98 12.70 6.42
C VAL A 488 -13.79 13.28 5.63
N GLY A 489 -12.58 13.24 6.17
CA GLY A 489 -11.38 13.80 5.52
C GLY A 489 -11.38 15.32 5.34
N GLY A 490 -12.19 16.06 6.11
CA GLY A 490 -12.33 17.51 6.04
C GLY A 490 -11.30 18.28 6.87
N SER A 491 -10.63 17.62 7.81
CA SER A 491 -9.58 18.18 8.66
C SER A 491 -8.57 17.13 9.10
N ALA A 492 -7.41 17.60 9.57
CA ALA A 492 -6.38 16.76 10.15
C ALA A 492 -5.99 17.19 11.57
N TYR A 493 -5.50 16.23 12.36
CA TYR A 493 -5.07 16.44 13.74
C TYR A 493 -3.91 15.49 14.13
N ILE A 494 -3.35 15.67 15.33
CA ILE A 494 -2.32 14.80 15.90
C ILE A 494 -2.87 14.24 17.22
N SER A 495 -2.82 12.93 17.42
CA SER A 495 -3.38 12.29 18.62
C SER A 495 -2.49 12.46 19.85
N ALA A 496 -1.18 12.37 19.67
CA ALA A 496 -0.23 12.55 20.76
C ALA A 496 -0.08 14.04 21.13
N LEU A 497 -0.12 14.31 22.43
CA LEU A 497 -0.04 15.64 23.04
C LEU A 497 0.81 15.58 24.32
N PRO A 498 1.37 16.71 24.80
CA PRO A 498 1.70 17.93 24.06
C PRO A 498 2.99 17.75 23.22
N ASN A 499 3.50 18.84 22.64
CA ASN A 499 4.83 18.90 22.00
C ASN A 499 5.01 17.87 20.86
N ARG A 500 3.99 17.74 20.02
CA ARG A 500 4.04 16.98 18.78
C ARG A 500 3.85 17.88 17.58
N SER A 501 4.56 17.53 16.53
CA SER A 501 4.48 18.17 15.23
C SER A 501 4.44 17.14 14.11
N VAL A 502 3.82 17.54 13.00
CA VAL A 502 3.86 16.83 11.72
C VAL A 502 4.46 17.78 10.70
N LEU A 503 5.59 17.41 10.12
CA LEU A 503 6.14 18.04 8.92
C LEU A 503 5.12 17.89 7.80
N LEU A 504 4.82 18.97 7.08
CA LEU A 504 4.03 18.90 5.83
C LEU A 504 4.99 18.88 4.64
N GLY A 505 5.70 17.77 4.49
CA GLY A 505 6.78 17.61 3.51
C GLY A 505 6.27 17.57 2.07
N SER A 506 5.01 17.15 1.90
CA SER A 506 4.34 17.11 0.59
C SER A 506 4.18 18.50 -0.04
N ILE A 507 4.09 19.54 0.79
CA ILE A 507 3.90 20.95 0.40
C ILE A 507 5.10 21.85 0.76
N SER A 508 6.13 21.29 1.42
CA SER A 508 7.37 21.99 1.74
C SER A 508 8.32 22.05 0.54
N ASN A 509 8.77 23.26 0.18
CA ASN A 509 9.73 23.49 -0.91
C ASN A 509 11.09 23.89 -0.34
N PRO A 510 12.14 23.05 -0.38
CA PRO A 510 13.45 23.34 0.21
C PRO A 510 14.11 24.62 -0.31
N THR A 511 13.75 25.06 -1.51
CA THR A 511 14.16 26.32 -2.13
C THR A 511 12.92 27.19 -2.35
N PRO A 512 12.34 27.77 -1.29
CA PRO A 512 11.14 28.58 -1.42
C PRO A 512 11.45 29.88 -2.18
N PRO A 513 10.45 30.50 -2.84
CA PRO A 513 10.61 31.84 -3.40
C PRO A 513 10.91 32.87 -2.29
N THR A 514 11.45 34.03 -2.68
CA THR A 514 11.84 35.10 -1.74
C THR A 514 10.68 35.68 -0.95
N SER A 515 9.46 35.55 -1.48
CA SER A 515 8.22 35.78 -0.77
C SER A 515 7.23 34.66 -1.08
N TYR A 516 6.43 34.31 -0.09
CA TYR A 516 5.33 33.36 -0.23
C TYR A 516 4.31 33.58 0.87
N THR A 517 3.13 33.00 0.68
CA THR A 517 2.02 33.05 1.62
C THR A 517 1.62 31.65 2.02
N ILE A 518 1.47 31.42 3.33
CA ILE A 518 0.85 30.21 3.89
C ILE A 518 -0.57 30.57 4.31
N ASN A 519 -1.57 29.84 3.83
CA ASN A 519 -2.95 29.95 4.30
C ASN A 519 -3.31 28.67 5.05
N PHE A 520 -4.07 28.79 6.13
CA PHE A 520 -4.61 27.65 6.84
C PHE A 520 -5.80 28.05 7.71
N SER A 521 -6.62 27.06 8.06
CA SER A 521 -7.60 27.19 9.14
C SER A 521 -7.19 26.30 10.30
N MET A 522 -7.47 26.74 11.53
CA MET A 522 -7.35 25.88 12.71
C MET A 522 -8.50 26.10 13.68
N MET A 523 -8.79 25.09 14.48
CA MET A 523 -9.74 25.16 15.60
C MET A 523 -9.18 24.37 16.79
N PHE A 524 -9.79 24.56 17.97
CA PHE A 524 -9.61 23.69 19.12
C PHE A 524 -10.91 22.95 19.42
N GLU A 525 -10.88 21.63 19.62
CA GLU A 525 -12.09 20.83 19.89
C GLU A 525 -12.82 21.36 21.13
N GLY A 526 -12.10 21.44 22.24
CA GLY A 526 -12.39 22.29 23.39
C GLY A 526 -11.35 23.40 23.51
N VAL A 527 -11.73 24.57 24.00
CA VAL A 527 -10.79 25.70 24.16
C VAL A 527 -9.78 25.35 25.27
N PRO A 528 -8.47 25.35 24.99
CA PRO A 528 -7.45 25.03 26.00
C PRO A 528 -7.29 26.18 27.01
N GLY A 529 -6.51 25.96 28.06
CA GLY A 529 -6.23 27.00 29.05
C GLY A 529 -5.63 28.27 28.40
N ALA A 530 -5.81 29.43 29.05
CA ALA A 530 -5.38 30.72 28.49
C ALA A 530 -3.88 30.79 28.13
N THR A 531 -3.04 29.97 28.77
CA THR A 531 -1.59 29.87 28.53
C THR A 531 -1.18 28.68 27.67
N GLU A 532 -2.11 27.79 27.32
CA GLU A 532 -1.87 26.72 26.36
C GLU A 532 -2.01 27.24 24.93
N HIS A 533 -1.27 26.64 23.99
CA HIS A 533 -1.28 27.06 22.59
C HIS A 533 -1.01 25.90 21.62
N ALA A 534 -1.47 26.08 20.39
CA ALA A 534 -1.08 25.31 19.21
C ALA A 534 -0.77 26.27 18.06
N GLY A 535 -0.35 25.75 16.90
CA GLY A 535 -0.16 26.57 15.71
C GLY A 535 0.73 25.90 14.67
N LEU A 536 1.64 26.67 14.08
CA LEU A 536 2.51 26.24 12.99
C LEU A 536 3.97 26.60 13.27
N ALA A 537 4.88 25.66 13.03
CA ALA A 537 6.29 26.00 12.83
C ALA A 537 6.55 26.17 11.34
N PHE A 538 7.33 27.16 10.94
CA PHE A 538 7.58 27.47 9.53
C PHE A 538 8.92 28.17 9.34
N CYS A 539 9.33 28.36 8.09
CA CYS A 539 10.67 28.80 7.72
C CYS A 539 11.79 27.91 8.26
N LYS A 540 11.54 26.61 8.54
CA LYS A 540 12.60 25.72 9.02
C LYS A 540 13.60 25.44 7.92
N ASP A 541 14.88 25.46 8.27
CA ASP A 541 16.00 25.29 7.33
C ASP A 541 16.15 23.85 6.83
N ALA A 542 15.68 22.88 7.62
CA ALA A 542 15.62 21.47 7.24
C ALA A 542 14.30 20.81 7.67
N ASP A 543 14.11 19.58 7.22
CA ASP A 543 12.93 18.76 7.48
C ASP A 543 13.03 17.93 8.78
N ASP A 544 13.92 18.32 9.69
CA ASP A 544 13.99 17.74 11.03
C ASP A 544 12.71 18.03 11.82
N ALA A 545 12.36 17.12 12.73
CA ALA A 545 11.17 17.26 13.56
C ALA A 545 11.19 18.57 14.38
N TYR A 546 10.07 19.28 14.41
CA TYR A 546 9.91 20.45 15.26
C TYR A 546 9.38 20.09 16.65
N ARG A 547 9.99 20.63 17.70
CA ARG A 547 9.58 20.42 19.11
C ARG A 547 9.67 21.74 19.86
N PHE A 548 8.52 22.30 20.24
CA PHE A 548 8.48 23.66 20.79
C PHE A 548 9.30 23.84 22.08
N ALA A 549 9.15 22.93 23.04
CA ALA A 549 9.81 23.02 24.34
C ALA A 549 11.12 22.23 24.42
N GLN A 550 11.76 21.95 23.28
CA GLN A 550 13.02 21.19 23.21
C GLN A 550 13.99 21.85 22.24
N ALA A 551 15.27 21.47 22.33
CA ALA A 551 16.27 21.87 21.35
C ALA A 551 15.93 21.27 19.98
N ASN A 552 15.87 22.11 18.96
CA ASN A 552 15.65 21.70 17.57
C ASN A 552 16.99 21.68 16.83
N ALA A 553 17.16 20.77 15.87
CA ALA A 553 18.40 20.69 15.09
C ALA A 553 18.56 21.90 14.16
N THR A 554 17.46 22.39 13.58
CA THR A 554 17.42 23.64 12.82
C THR A 554 16.48 24.67 13.42
N GLY A 555 16.74 25.94 13.09
CA GLY A 555 15.93 27.07 13.52
C GLY A 555 14.69 27.27 12.64
N GLY A 556 13.91 28.29 12.98
CA GLY A 556 12.68 28.65 12.28
C GLY A 556 11.81 29.57 13.13
N TYR A 557 10.57 29.79 12.69
CA TYR A 557 9.57 30.51 13.46
C TYR A 557 8.47 29.58 13.96
N HIS A 558 7.82 29.99 15.03
CA HIS A 558 6.62 29.33 15.54
C HIS A 558 5.53 30.35 15.80
N LEU A 559 4.44 30.18 15.08
CA LEU A 559 3.17 30.82 15.36
C LEU A 559 2.46 30.08 16.48
N THR A 560 2.07 30.82 17.51
CA THR A 560 1.22 30.31 18.59
C THR A 560 -0.12 31.03 18.58
N VAL A 561 -1.19 30.25 18.72
CA VAL A 561 -2.56 30.72 18.98
C VAL A 561 -2.98 30.15 20.32
N ARG A 562 -3.35 31.01 21.26
CA ARG A 562 -3.70 30.65 22.63
C ARG A 562 -5.20 30.48 22.84
N GLY A 563 -5.59 29.78 23.91
CA GLY A 563 -6.99 29.63 24.31
C GLY A 563 -7.71 30.94 24.63
N ASN A 564 -6.98 32.03 24.92
CA ASN A 564 -7.55 33.37 25.10
C ASN A 564 -7.64 34.20 23.80
N GLY A 565 -7.17 33.66 22.67
CA GLY A 565 -7.17 34.35 21.37
C GLY A 565 -5.90 35.12 21.05
N ASP A 566 -4.94 35.20 21.98
CA ASP A 566 -3.66 35.84 21.71
C ASP A 566 -2.88 35.07 20.65
N MET A 567 -2.36 35.80 19.66
CA MET A 567 -1.43 35.29 18.66
C MET A 567 -0.05 35.81 18.94
N GLN A 568 0.95 34.94 18.92
CA GLN A 568 2.34 35.33 19.13
C GLN A 568 3.26 34.62 18.15
N LEU A 569 4.31 35.33 17.73
CA LEU A 569 5.34 34.82 16.86
C LEU A 569 6.65 34.70 17.62
N TYR A 570 7.23 33.52 17.59
CA TYR A 570 8.54 33.21 18.19
C TYR A 570 9.57 32.89 17.11
N THR A 571 10.81 33.28 17.33
CA THR A 571 11.99 32.78 16.60
C THR A 571 12.71 31.74 17.45
N HIS A 572 13.16 30.65 16.83
CA HIS A 572 13.92 29.59 17.48
C HIS A 572 15.27 29.42 16.78
N ALA A 573 16.35 29.53 17.55
CA ALA A 573 17.69 29.24 17.07
C ALA A 573 17.99 27.73 17.18
N PRO A 574 18.86 27.18 16.30
CA PRO A 574 19.36 25.81 16.43
C PRO A 574 19.92 25.51 17.82
N GLY A 575 19.60 24.35 18.39
CA GLY A 575 20.09 23.89 19.69
C GLY A 575 19.49 24.59 20.92
N VAL A 576 18.65 25.61 20.74
CA VAL A 576 18.04 26.37 21.85
C VAL A 576 16.64 25.83 22.15
N THR A 577 16.34 25.62 23.44
CA THR A 577 15.06 25.08 23.92
C THR A 577 13.95 26.14 23.98
N SER A 578 14.29 27.38 24.28
CA SER A 578 13.35 28.50 24.34
C SER A 578 13.25 29.25 23.02
N GLY A 579 12.04 29.70 22.67
CA GLY A 579 11.82 30.67 21.61
C GLY A 579 11.90 32.09 22.15
N ASN A 580 12.37 33.02 21.32
CA ASN A 580 12.28 34.46 21.61
C ASN A 580 11.05 35.04 20.91
N GLN A 581 10.13 35.65 21.66
CA GLN A 581 8.96 36.29 21.07
C GLN A 581 9.39 37.55 20.30
N ILE A 582 8.94 37.68 19.05
CA ILE A 582 9.29 38.79 18.16
C ILE A 582 8.09 39.66 17.76
N ALA A 583 6.86 39.16 17.92
CA ALA A 583 5.63 39.93 17.75
C ALA A 583 4.47 39.24 18.50
N ALA A 584 3.46 40.02 18.91
CA ALA A 584 2.27 39.48 19.58
C ALA A 584 1.06 40.42 19.47
N THR A 585 -0.13 39.82 19.61
CA THR A 585 -1.36 40.50 20.06
C THR A 585 -1.63 40.05 21.50
N VAL A 586 -1.98 40.98 22.40
CA VAL A 586 -2.23 40.66 23.81
C VAL A 586 -3.54 41.30 24.27
N GLY A 587 -4.43 40.49 24.85
CA GLY A 587 -5.48 40.95 25.77
C GLY A 587 -6.70 41.65 25.14
N ALA A 588 -6.87 41.62 23.82
CA ALA A 588 -7.99 42.28 23.14
C ALA A 588 -8.56 41.47 21.95
N GLN A 589 -8.18 40.19 21.82
CA GLN A 589 -8.58 39.37 20.68
C GLN A 589 -9.87 38.61 20.97
N THR A 590 -10.65 38.33 19.92
CA THR A 590 -11.81 37.44 20.03
C THR A 590 -11.30 36.04 20.36
N ALA A 591 -11.63 35.51 21.54
CA ALA A 591 -11.19 34.19 21.96
C ALA A 591 -11.70 33.09 20.97
N PRO A 592 -10.96 31.98 20.80
CA PRO A 592 -11.46 30.82 20.09
C PRO A 592 -12.75 30.31 20.72
N ILE A 593 -13.63 29.79 19.88
CA ILE A 593 -14.84 29.07 20.31
C ILE A 593 -14.56 27.58 20.11
N ALA A 594 -14.96 26.73 21.04
CA ALA A 594 -14.84 25.28 20.92
C ALA A 594 -15.51 24.80 19.60
N GLY A 595 -14.79 24.04 18.78
CA GLY A 595 -15.25 23.63 17.45
C GLY A 595 -15.28 24.74 16.38
N GLY A 596 -15.01 25.99 16.74
CA GLY A 596 -15.03 27.15 15.86
C GLY A 596 -13.74 27.28 15.05
N TRP A 597 -13.88 27.33 13.73
CA TRP A 597 -12.75 27.52 12.81
C TRP A 597 -12.29 28.98 12.79
N MET A 598 -10.99 29.16 12.94
CA MET A 598 -10.28 30.41 12.74
C MET A 598 -9.44 30.31 11.47
N THR A 599 -9.37 31.38 10.68
CA THR A 599 -8.64 31.39 9.41
C THR A 599 -7.44 32.33 9.49
N PHE A 600 -6.32 31.90 8.93
CA PHE A 600 -5.04 32.60 9.06
C PHE A 600 -4.29 32.66 7.74
N THR A 601 -3.55 33.76 7.59
CA THR A 601 -2.60 33.98 6.50
C THR A 601 -1.25 34.39 7.11
N ILE A 602 -0.17 33.73 6.68
CA ILE A 602 1.21 34.09 7.01
C ILE A 602 1.90 34.51 5.72
N GLN A 603 2.23 35.79 5.59
CA GLN A 603 3.04 36.30 4.50
C GLN A 603 4.49 36.37 4.94
N VAL A 604 5.36 35.67 4.22
CA VAL A 604 6.81 35.70 4.41
C VAL A 604 7.41 36.49 3.27
N THR A 605 8.21 37.52 3.57
CA THR A 605 9.03 38.25 2.60
C THR A 605 10.49 38.15 3.00
N ALA A 606 11.42 38.69 2.21
CA ALA A 606 12.85 38.70 2.56
C ALA A 606 13.17 39.29 3.96
N THR A 607 12.37 40.23 4.47
CA THR A 607 12.68 40.97 5.71
C THR A 607 11.57 40.93 6.75
N THR A 608 10.33 40.60 6.37
CA THR A 608 9.17 40.66 7.25
C THR A 608 8.37 39.37 7.26
N ILE A 609 7.65 39.18 8.35
CA ILE A 609 6.63 38.15 8.52
C ILE A 609 5.36 38.84 9.00
N THR A 610 4.28 38.67 8.25
CA THR A 610 2.97 39.20 8.59
C THR A 610 2.01 38.05 8.83
N LEU A 611 1.59 37.88 10.07
CA LEU A 611 0.48 36.98 10.41
C LEU A 611 -0.80 37.79 10.44
N THR A 612 -1.86 37.28 9.82
CA THR A 612 -3.21 37.85 9.89
C THR A 612 -4.23 36.77 10.23
N ARG A 613 -5.11 37.04 11.21
CA ARG A 613 -6.34 36.28 11.44
C ARG A 613 -7.48 36.92 10.65
N THR A 614 -8.10 36.15 9.76
CA THR A 614 -8.98 36.64 8.70
C THR A 614 -10.45 36.29 8.88
N ASP A 615 -10.81 35.46 9.87
CA ASP A 615 -12.22 35.08 10.15
C ASP A 615 -13.01 36.19 10.85
N LEU A 616 -12.33 37.21 11.36
CA LEU A 616 -12.94 38.32 12.09
C LEU A 616 -13.51 39.37 11.14
N ALA A 617 -14.58 40.05 11.56
CA ALA A 617 -15.16 41.18 10.81
C ALA A 617 -14.13 42.28 10.50
N VAL A 618 -13.17 42.48 11.41
CA VAL A 618 -11.98 43.28 11.18
C VAL A 618 -10.77 42.35 11.40
N PRO A 619 -10.03 42.00 10.33
CA PRO A 619 -8.85 41.16 10.45
C PRO A 619 -7.81 41.77 11.39
N VAL A 620 -7.12 40.90 12.13
CA VAL A 620 -6.07 41.32 13.07
C VAL A 620 -4.74 40.79 12.61
N SER A 621 -3.74 41.67 12.52
CA SER A 621 -2.40 41.33 12.05
C SER A 621 -1.33 41.61 13.09
N ILE A 622 -0.28 40.80 13.08
CA ILE A 622 1.02 41.11 13.71
C ILE A 622 2.10 41.08 12.64
N VAL A 623 3.02 42.04 12.71
CA VAL A 623 4.15 42.16 11.79
C VAL A 623 5.45 42.06 12.59
N ALA A 624 6.35 41.18 12.18
CA ALA A 624 7.71 41.11 12.70
C ALA A 624 8.70 41.45 11.59
N THR A 625 9.60 42.40 11.86
CA THR A 625 10.75 42.68 10.99
C THR A 625 11.91 41.79 11.45
N ASN A 626 12.05 40.62 10.82
CA ASN A 626 13.06 39.63 11.14
C ASN A 626 13.41 38.79 9.90
N ALA A 627 14.69 38.75 9.53
CA ALA A 627 15.20 38.08 8.33
C ALA A 627 15.96 36.77 8.63
N THR A 628 15.95 36.29 9.87
CA THR A 628 16.85 35.22 10.34
C THR A 628 16.61 33.87 9.66
N HIS A 629 15.36 33.47 9.43
CA HIS A 629 15.04 32.15 8.85
C HIS A 629 14.16 32.28 7.61
N ARG A 630 14.50 31.57 6.53
CA ARG A 630 13.71 31.55 5.27
C ARG A 630 13.64 30.16 4.65
N GLY A 631 13.84 29.13 5.48
CA GLY A 631 13.79 27.76 5.03
C GLY A 631 12.43 27.34 4.48
N GLY A 632 12.42 26.23 3.76
CA GLY A 632 11.26 25.76 3.00
C GLY A 632 10.25 24.92 3.75
N TYR A 633 10.55 24.57 5.00
CA TYR A 633 9.83 23.52 5.73
C TYR A 633 8.91 24.09 6.80
N PHE A 634 7.77 23.44 6.97
CA PHE A 634 6.76 23.83 7.94
C PHE A 634 6.00 22.63 8.50
N HIS A 635 5.52 22.80 9.73
CA HIS A 635 4.92 21.76 10.54
C HIS A 635 3.64 22.26 11.19
N LEU A 636 2.64 21.38 11.26
CA LEU A 636 1.57 21.50 12.24
C LEU A 636 2.14 21.27 13.63
N SER A 637 1.72 22.04 14.64
CA SER A 637 2.26 21.97 16.00
C SER A 637 1.13 21.98 17.02
N THR A 638 1.10 20.94 17.85
CA THR A 638 0.19 20.85 19.01
C THR A 638 0.61 21.76 20.16
N GLY A 639 1.80 22.37 20.08
CA GLY A 639 2.34 23.28 21.08
C GLY A 639 2.29 22.69 22.49
N SER A 640 1.67 23.43 23.41
CA SER A 640 1.56 23.07 24.82
C SER A 640 0.19 22.50 25.22
N VAL A 641 -0.72 22.24 24.27
CA VAL A 641 -2.03 21.63 24.57
C VAL A 641 -1.85 20.24 25.15
N THR A 642 -2.33 20.03 26.37
CA THR A 642 -2.16 18.77 27.11
C THR A 642 -3.37 17.85 27.08
N SER A 643 -4.58 18.40 26.94
CA SER A 643 -5.84 17.65 26.95
C SER A 643 -6.25 17.21 25.55
N THR A 644 -6.58 15.93 25.38
CA THR A 644 -7.13 15.40 24.12
C THR A 644 -8.51 15.96 23.79
N ALA A 645 -9.28 16.40 24.78
CA ALA A 645 -10.54 17.10 24.58
C ALA A 645 -10.34 18.49 23.96
N ASN A 646 -9.13 19.05 24.03
CA ASN A 646 -8.80 20.38 23.51
C ASN A 646 -7.90 20.32 22.27
N LYS A 647 -7.74 19.14 21.66
CA LYS A 647 -6.76 18.95 20.59
C LYS A 647 -7.03 19.90 19.41
N PRO A 648 -5.98 20.46 18.80
CA PRO A 648 -6.12 21.30 17.63
C PRO A 648 -6.40 20.48 16.37
N HIS A 649 -7.21 21.04 15.48
CA HIS A 649 -7.41 20.55 14.11
C HIS A 649 -7.00 21.63 13.11
N TRP A 650 -6.57 21.18 11.93
CA TRP A 650 -6.21 22.03 10.80
C TRP A 650 -6.99 21.64 9.56
N LYS A 651 -7.19 22.58 8.63
CA LYS A 651 -7.66 22.31 7.26
C LYS A 651 -7.28 23.44 6.31
N ALA A 652 -7.43 23.20 5.01
CA ALA A 652 -7.19 24.19 3.96
C ALA A 652 -5.79 24.81 4.04
N VAL A 653 -4.79 23.97 4.33
CA VAL A 653 -3.39 24.35 4.36
C VAL A 653 -2.89 24.47 2.93
N SER A 654 -2.39 25.64 2.57
CA SER A 654 -1.83 25.90 1.24
C SER A 654 -0.69 26.89 1.27
N ILE A 655 0.18 26.80 0.24
CA ILE A 655 1.27 27.74 -0.02
C ILE A 655 1.12 28.31 -1.43
N THR A 656 1.19 29.63 -1.53
CA THR A 656 1.22 30.38 -2.79
C THR A 656 2.46 31.26 -2.85
N ALA A 657 3.12 31.29 -4.01
CA ALA A 657 4.27 32.19 -4.26
C ALA A 657 3.80 33.64 -4.42
#